data_AF-A0A9N9N3S1-F1
#
_entry.id   AF-A0A9N9N3S1-F1
#
_cell.length_a   1.000
_cell.length_b   1.000
_cell.length_c   1.000
_cell.angle_alpha   90.00
_cell.angle_beta   90.00
_cell.angle_gamma   90.00
#
_symmetry.space_group_name_H-M   'P 1'
#
loop_
_entity.id
_entity.type
_entity.pdbx_description
1 polymer ?
#
loop_
_entity_poly.entity_id
_entity_poly.type
_entity_poly.pdbx_seq_one_letter_code
_entity_poly.pdbx_strand_id
1 'polypeptide(L)'
;MEEEIRNLESPEVPEIPEILEIGEIIQEPPLQQEPSVDEELAEHRKLFQEAMSKMENLELYSVGGPLGEYYKAIKSFASLMAKQTSKLPDFPPLTSNQTDLNTLKAIDETLLRLDAEIISSASDQKQLKKQEQLWQSFIGIVKASKLKLREFDWVSELSTKVEKVEFEVQKVEAMLEGVLESRNKSHTNKSNNNEATVADANSLSLSTSLLNEWYMKIIAVEELEHEVIEKVHEFGQLYKQPRFRAPPDLSKRIEVLIENSLPSLKSKISDTKEILAHDRRIGRWFDGCNEADKWISDTLNRAKQLEVPDFINKHEWEEEENNLESLVEARRKMIENIAEDAKQFHQEKLEHLYLKAKDFKEGIKDLNDQEDQTVIQLMTKQHKTLDQKYNKLTDFITFLLEQTTVENYRILLNHLKSMQSMRTNMQNIRKLLIEHNDAELVVDDVNKVEQEIIDFQQQLPKNDNEDTALSKALRQKHIKLLDTIRNIKIALSENRLQMAAYLSPSSPSSPTSSASEFDRLSIDISKRLDNFHARLVSPPTYMIDSDSENEEPERVHGLTCNDDHIVDFTEIYGSIESELLSFERSLWVEFWVTCERAKRIRGQEATGRINELETTFNEVKRLMRERNNDLAVIKKGREFAKGIARIRDELDVVKGKMSRGQATTDSSIQELDEHMVEAK
;
A
#
# COMPACT_ATOMS: atom_id res chain seq x y z
N MET A 1 11.69 17.46 -39.71
CA MET A 1 10.46 16.66 -39.52
C MET A 1 9.64 17.35 -38.43
N GLU A 2 9.40 18.65 -38.64
CA GLU A 2 8.84 19.62 -37.67
C GLU A 2 8.00 20.65 -38.45
N GLU A 3 7.37 20.23 -39.54
CA GLU A 3 6.61 21.12 -40.44
C GLU A 3 5.18 20.62 -40.72
N GLU A 4 4.65 19.74 -39.87
CA GLU A 4 3.29 19.18 -40.04
C GLU A 4 2.39 19.24 -38.79
N ILE A 5 2.74 20.03 -37.76
CA ILE A 5 1.86 20.24 -36.59
C ILE A 5 1.75 21.74 -36.30
N ARG A 6 1.26 22.51 -37.28
CA ARG A 6 0.97 23.93 -37.05
C ARG A 6 -0.23 24.48 -37.84
N ASN A 7 -1.22 23.63 -38.13
CA ASN A 7 -2.51 24.04 -38.67
C ASN A 7 -3.62 23.16 -38.09
N LEU A 8 -4.21 23.56 -36.97
CA LEU A 8 -5.58 23.22 -36.55
C LEU A 8 -6.01 24.30 -35.54
N GLU A 9 -6.23 25.50 -36.06
CA GLU A 9 -7.10 26.51 -35.44
C GLU A 9 -8.54 26.00 -35.44
N SER A 10 -9.28 26.41 -34.41
CA SER A 10 -10.69 26.14 -34.15
C SER A 10 -11.60 26.18 -35.39
N PRO A 11 -12.52 25.22 -35.58
CA PRO A 11 -13.69 25.48 -36.41
C PRO A 11 -14.74 26.23 -35.57
N GLU A 12 -14.94 27.49 -35.95
CA GLU A 12 -16.12 28.29 -35.63
C GLU A 12 -17.41 27.49 -35.89
N VAL A 13 -18.36 27.63 -34.97
CA VAL A 13 -19.73 27.14 -35.11
C VAL A 13 -20.39 27.89 -36.27
N PRO A 14 -20.80 27.22 -37.38
CA PRO A 14 -21.61 27.89 -38.38
C PRO A 14 -23.04 28.05 -37.83
N GLU A 15 -23.45 29.30 -37.66
CA GLU A 15 -24.86 29.70 -37.55
C GLU A 15 -25.63 29.15 -38.75
N ILE A 16 -26.67 28.35 -38.49
CA ILE A 16 -27.63 27.92 -39.51
C ILE A 16 -28.79 28.94 -39.52
N PRO A 17 -29.27 29.36 -40.71
CA PRO A 17 -30.11 30.55 -40.84
C PRO A 17 -31.55 30.30 -40.40
N GLU A 18 -32.13 31.28 -39.69
CA GLU A 18 -33.56 31.58 -39.79
C GLU A 18 -33.91 31.80 -41.27
N ILE A 19 -34.93 31.09 -41.80
CA ILE A 19 -35.86 31.55 -42.85
C ILE A 19 -36.97 30.49 -43.10
N LEU A 20 -38.22 30.96 -42.92
CA LEU A 20 -39.49 30.56 -43.54
C LEU A 20 -40.22 29.27 -43.09
N GLU A 21 -40.94 29.37 -41.97
CA GLU A 21 -42.23 28.70 -41.79
C GLU A 21 -43.32 29.39 -42.62
N ILE A 22 -43.54 28.96 -43.87
CA ILE A 22 -44.87 28.98 -44.51
C ILE A 22 -44.91 27.80 -45.50
N GLY A 23 -45.76 26.81 -45.25
CA GLY A 23 -46.03 25.76 -46.23
C GLY A 23 -46.73 24.52 -45.68
N GLU A 24 -48.05 24.64 -45.53
CA GLU A 24 -49.04 23.56 -45.52
C GLU A 24 -48.88 22.43 -44.49
N ILE A 25 -49.77 22.48 -43.49
CA ILE A 25 -50.29 21.31 -42.80
C ILE A 25 -50.88 20.37 -43.87
N ILE A 26 -50.07 19.46 -44.37
CA ILE A 26 -50.58 18.23 -44.97
C ILE A 26 -51.05 17.41 -43.77
N GLN A 27 -52.35 17.49 -43.47
CA GLN A 27 -53.01 16.45 -42.70
C GLN A 27 -52.70 15.14 -43.42
N GLU A 28 -51.83 14.31 -42.84
CA GLU A 28 -51.78 12.90 -43.22
C GLU A 28 -53.23 12.38 -43.12
N PRO A 29 -53.77 11.80 -44.20
CA PRO A 29 -55.10 11.22 -44.13
C PRO A 29 -55.09 10.18 -43.00
N PRO A 30 -56.18 10.04 -42.23
CA PRO A 30 -56.23 9.05 -41.17
C PRO A 30 -55.90 7.70 -41.79
N LEU A 31 -54.86 7.03 -41.29
CA LEU A 31 -54.53 5.65 -41.62
C LEU A 31 -55.84 4.86 -41.57
N GLN A 32 -56.36 4.47 -42.73
CA GLN A 32 -57.39 3.45 -42.79
C GLN A 32 -56.81 2.26 -42.04
N GLN A 33 -57.36 1.95 -40.87
CA GLN A 33 -56.95 0.78 -40.10
C GLN A 33 -57.12 -0.42 -41.02
N GLU A 34 -56.02 -1.01 -41.47
CA GLU A 34 -56.08 -2.30 -42.13
C GLU A 34 -56.78 -3.27 -41.17
N PRO A 35 -57.80 -4.03 -41.62
CA PRO A 35 -58.51 -4.95 -40.75
C PRO A 35 -57.53 -5.97 -40.17
N SER A 36 -57.70 -6.30 -38.90
CA SER A 36 -56.89 -7.34 -38.26
C SER A 36 -57.11 -8.69 -38.94
N VAL A 37 -56.14 -9.61 -38.84
CA VAL A 37 -56.27 -10.96 -39.40
C VAL A 37 -57.50 -11.69 -38.82
N ASP A 38 -57.87 -11.40 -37.57
CA ASP A 38 -59.09 -11.94 -36.95
C ASP A 38 -60.38 -11.34 -37.54
N GLU A 39 -60.39 -10.05 -37.84
CA GLU A 39 -61.51 -9.38 -38.52
C GLU A 39 -61.65 -9.85 -39.96
N GLU A 40 -60.55 -10.01 -40.70
CA GLU A 40 -60.52 -10.54 -42.07
C GLU A 40 -60.98 -12.01 -42.09
N LEU A 41 -60.54 -12.82 -41.12
CA LEU A 41 -60.99 -14.21 -40.97
C LEU A 41 -62.49 -14.28 -40.62
N ALA A 42 -62.97 -13.43 -39.71
CA ALA A 42 -64.37 -13.37 -39.32
C ALA A 42 -65.27 -12.88 -40.48
N GLU A 43 -64.82 -11.88 -41.23
CA GLU A 43 -65.52 -11.34 -42.40
C GLU A 43 -65.62 -12.40 -43.51
N HIS A 44 -64.50 -13.07 -43.84
CA HIS A 44 -64.51 -14.15 -44.84
C HIS A 44 -65.36 -15.34 -44.38
N ARG A 45 -65.34 -15.72 -43.09
CA ARG A 45 -66.22 -16.77 -42.54
C ARG A 45 -67.70 -16.37 -42.61
N LYS A 46 -68.03 -15.11 -42.31
CA LYS A 46 -69.40 -14.59 -42.39
C LYS A 46 -69.91 -14.56 -43.84
N LEU A 47 -69.13 -13.99 -44.76
CA LEU A 47 -69.44 -13.98 -46.19
C LEU A 47 -69.64 -15.39 -46.75
N PHE A 48 -68.80 -16.33 -46.33
CA PHE A 48 -68.91 -17.73 -46.69
C PHE A 48 -70.20 -18.38 -46.14
N GLN A 49 -70.55 -18.15 -44.87
CA GLN A 49 -71.78 -18.66 -44.25
C GLN A 49 -73.05 -18.08 -44.89
N GLU A 50 -73.06 -16.78 -45.19
CA GLU A 50 -74.16 -16.13 -45.89
C GLU A 50 -74.35 -16.69 -47.29
N ALA A 51 -73.26 -16.94 -48.02
CA ALA A 51 -73.32 -17.52 -49.35
C ALA A 51 -73.70 -19.00 -49.35
N MET A 52 -73.29 -19.77 -48.32
CA MET A 52 -73.72 -21.16 -48.10
C MET A 52 -75.23 -21.23 -47.81
N SER A 53 -75.73 -20.39 -46.91
CA SER A 53 -77.17 -20.30 -46.59
C SER A 53 -78.02 -19.96 -47.81
N LYS A 54 -77.53 -19.08 -48.70
CA LYS A 54 -78.19 -18.74 -49.96
C LYS A 54 -78.23 -19.91 -50.95
N MET A 55 -77.24 -20.80 -50.95
CA MET A 55 -77.23 -22.01 -51.78
C MET A 55 -78.13 -23.12 -51.22
N GLU A 56 -78.22 -23.26 -49.90
CA GLU A 56 -79.10 -24.25 -49.25
C GLU A 56 -80.58 -23.90 -49.42
N ASN A 57 -80.92 -22.60 -49.45
CA ASN A 57 -82.29 -22.10 -49.62
C ASN A 57 -82.79 -22.06 -51.08
N LEU A 58 -82.06 -22.64 -52.04
CA LEU A 58 -82.56 -22.81 -53.41
C LEU A 58 -83.67 -23.89 -53.43
N GLU A 59 -84.92 -23.49 -53.24
CA GLU A 59 -86.08 -24.38 -53.33
C GLU A 59 -86.20 -25.03 -54.72
N LEU A 60 -86.27 -26.36 -54.74
CA LEU A 60 -86.36 -27.20 -55.93
C LEU A 60 -87.77 -27.15 -56.54
N TYR A 61 -87.95 -26.37 -57.60
CA TYR A 61 -89.01 -26.64 -58.58
C TYR A 61 -88.45 -27.28 -59.86
N SER A 62 -88.63 -28.60 -59.89
CA SER A 62 -88.87 -29.46 -61.07
C SER A 62 -87.70 -30.05 -61.87
N VAL A 63 -87.79 -31.39 -61.97
CA VAL A 63 -87.89 -32.23 -63.18
C VAL A 63 -86.88 -32.00 -64.31
N GLY A 64 -85.93 -32.95 -64.42
CA GLY A 64 -85.27 -33.43 -65.64
C GLY A 64 -84.87 -32.40 -66.72
N GLY A 65 -83.56 -32.17 -66.87
CA GLY A 65 -82.97 -31.37 -67.94
C GLY A 65 -81.63 -30.74 -67.52
N PRO A 66 -80.95 -29.99 -68.41
CA PRO A 66 -79.66 -29.36 -68.13
C PRO A 66 -79.68 -28.40 -66.92
N LEU A 67 -80.85 -27.86 -66.55
CA LEU A 67 -81.02 -27.05 -65.34
C LEU A 67 -81.03 -27.89 -64.05
N GLY A 68 -81.57 -29.11 -64.08
CA GLY A 68 -81.57 -30.04 -62.95
C GLY A 68 -80.18 -30.63 -62.68
N GLU A 69 -79.40 -30.89 -63.73
CA GLU A 69 -78.00 -31.27 -63.61
C GLU A 69 -77.16 -30.12 -63.03
N TYR A 70 -77.44 -28.88 -63.44
CA TYR A 70 -76.83 -27.68 -62.86
C TYR A 70 -77.14 -27.53 -61.36
N TYR A 71 -78.40 -27.70 -60.93
CA TYR A 71 -78.75 -27.68 -59.50
C TYR A 71 -78.12 -28.83 -58.70
N LYS A 72 -78.03 -30.03 -59.29
CA LYS A 72 -77.34 -31.17 -58.67
C LYS A 72 -75.84 -30.93 -58.52
N ALA A 73 -75.21 -30.28 -59.51
CA ALA A 73 -73.82 -29.84 -59.44
C ALA A 73 -73.64 -28.77 -58.36
N ILE A 74 -74.55 -27.79 -58.26
CA ILE A 74 -74.53 -26.77 -57.19
C ILE A 74 -74.63 -27.40 -55.81
N LYS A 75 -75.56 -28.34 -55.60
CA LYS A 75 -75.74 -29.02 -54.31
C LYS A 75 -74.55 -29.91 -53.96
N SER A 76 -73.96 -30.58 -54.95
CA SER A 76 -72.74 -31.38 -54.77
C SER A 76 -71.54 -30.50 -54.42
N PHE A 77 -71.42 -29.33 -55.07
CA PHE A 77 -70.42 -28.31 -54.75
C PHE A 77 -70.62 -27.75 -53.34
N ALA A 78 -71.84 -27.35 -52.97
CA ALA A 78 -72.16 -26.87 -51.62
C ALA A 78 -71.85 -27.93 -50.55
N SER A 79 -72.20 -29.20 -50.79
CA SER A 79 -71.88 -30.31 -49.88
C SER A 79 -70.38 -30.56 -49.76
N LEU A 80 -69.63 -30.45 -50.87
CA LEU A 80 -68.17 -30.52 -50.87
C LEU A 80 -67.57 -29.36 -50.06
N MET A 81 -68.04 -28.14 -50.30
CA MET A 81 -67.59 -26.95 -49.57
C MET A 81 -67.89 -27.04 -48.07
N ALA A 82 -69.09 -27.49 -47.68
CA ALA A 82 -69.46 -27.74 -46.28
C ALA A 82 -68.56 -28.79 -45.62
N LYS A 83 -68.21 -29.85 -46.35
CA LYS A 83 -67.27 -30.87 -45.88
C LYS A 83 -65.86 -30.29 -45.70
N GLN A 84 -65.42 -29.41 -46.59
CA GLN A 84 -64.10 -28.77 -46.47
C GLN A 84 -64.03 -27.74 -45.35
N THR A 85 -65.07 -26.94 -45.14
CA THR A 85 -65.11 -25.98 -44.03
C THR A 85 -65.27 -26.65 -42.67
N SER A 86 -65.88 -27.83 -42.59
CA SER A 86 -65.87 -28.61 -41.33
C SER A 86 -64.47 -29.07 -40.89
N LYS A 87 -63.49 -29.04 -41.79
CA LYS A 87 -62.08 -29.33 -41.49
C LYS A 87 -61.28 -28.06 -41.17
N LEU A 88 -61.87 -26.86 -41.26
CA LEU A 88 -61.13 -25.64 -40.93
C LEU A 88 -60.80 -25.64 -39.43
N PRO A 89 -59.55 -25.37 -39.08
CA PRO A 89 -59.16 -25.30 -37.69
C PRO A 89 -59.76 -24.07 -37.01
N ASP A 90 -60.04 -24.23 -35.71
CA ASP A 90 -60.27 -23.11 -34.81
C ASP A 90 -58.93 -22.71 -34.19
N PHE A 91 -58.63 -21.41 -34.23
CA PHE A 91 -57.39 -20.90 -33.67
C PHE A 91 -57.56 -20.66 -32.17
N PRO A 92 -56.58 -21.06 -31.33
CA PRO A 92 -56.56 -20.67 -29.93
C PRO A 92 -56.37 -19.14 -29.80
N PRO A 93 -56.65 -18.55 -28.62
CA PRO A 93 -56.30 -17.15 -28.38
C PRO A 93 -54.79 -16.92 -28.46
N LEU A 94 -54.38 -15.78 -29.00
CA LEU A 94 -52.99 -15.32 -28.97
C LEU A 94 -52.57 -15.04 -27.52
N THR A 95 -51.59 -15.79 -27.01
CA THR A 95 -51.03 -15.60 -25.66
C THR A 95 -49.50 -15.56 -25.73
N SER A 96 -48.83 -14.93 -24.76
CA SER A 96 -47.35 -14.92 -24.73
C SER A 96 -46.71 -16.27 -24.36
N ASN A 97 -47.47 -17.18 -23.75
CA ASN A 97 -47.01 -18.52 -23.41
C ASN A 97 -46.95 -19.39 -24.65
N GLN A 98 -46.03 -20.37 -24.67
CA GLN A 98 -45.91 -21.34 -25.78
C GLN A 98 -47.26 -22.00 -26.05
N THR A 99 -47.93 -21.56 -27.12
CA THR A 99 -49.07 -22.24 -27.70
C THR A 99 -48.61 -23.64 -28.09
N ASP A 100 -49.35 -24.69 -27.72
CA ASP A 100 -48.92 -26.08 -27.92
C ASP A 100 -48.48 -26.32 -29.37
N LEU A 101 -47.19 -26.56 -29.56
CA LEU A 101 -46.54 -26.72 -30.85
C LEU A 101 -47.16 -27.86 -31.66
N ASN A 102 -47.71 -28.87 -30.97
CA ASN A 102 -48.41 -29.98 -31.62
C ASN A 102 -49.76 -29.53 -32.21
N THR A 103 -50.45 -28.62 -31.51
CA THR A 103 -51.70 -28.03 -31.98
C THR A 103 -51.46 -27.13 -33.20
N LEU A 104 -50.43 -26.26 -33.19
CA LEU A 104 -50.09 -25.42 -34.35
C LEU A 104 -49.62 -26.24 -35.56
N LYS A 105 -48.83 -27.31 -35.35
CA LYS A 105 -48.43 -28.23 -36.44
C LYS A 105 -49.62 -28.95 -37.06
N ALA A 106 -50.58 -29.39 -36.25
CA ALA A 106 -51.80 -30.02 -36.76
C ALA A 106 -52.65 -29.05 -37.60
N ILE A 107 -52.70 -27.77 -37.21
CA ILE A 107 -53.35 -26.70 -37.97
C ILE A 107 -52.63 -26.47 -39.30
N ASP A 108 -51.30 -26.39 -39.31
CA ASP A 108 -50.49 -26.21 -40.53
C ASP A 108 -50.64 -27.38 -41.51
N GLU A 109 -50.55 -28.63 -41.02
CA GLU A 109 -50.80 -29.83 -41.84
C GLU A 109 -52.20 -29.83 -42.46
N THR A 110 -53.20 -29.33 -41.72
CA THR A 110 -54.58 -29.22 -42.20
C THR A 110 -54.70 -28.14 -43.28
N LEU A 111 -54.06 -26.98 -43.10
CA LEU A 111 -54.03 -25.91 -44.10
C LEU A 111 -53.29 -26.32 -45.38
N LEU A 112 -52.17 -27.05 -45.26
CA LEU A 112 -51.43 -27.60 -46.40
C LEU A 112 -52.28 -28.60 -47.22
N ARG A 113 -53.04 -29.46 -46.54
CA ARG A 113 -53.98 -30.38 -47.21
C ARG A 113 -55.09 -29.62 -47.94
N LEU A 114 -55.68 -28.61 -47.30
CA LEU A 114 -56.72 -27.77 -47.91
C LEU A 114 -56.18 -27.01 -49.14
N ASP A 115 -54.93 -26.53 -49.08
CA ASP A 115 -54.29 -25.83 -50.19
C ASP A 115 -54.01 -26.75 -51.39
N ALA A 116 -53.53 -27.98 -51.14
CA ALA A 116 -53.36 -29.00 -52.18
C ALA A 116 -54.71 -29.39 -52.81
N GLU A 117 -55.77 -29.49 -52.00
CA GLU A 117 -57.13 -29.77 -52.46
C GLU A 117 -57.69 -28.60 -53.30
N ILE A 118 -57.44 -27.34 -52.93
CA ILE A 118 -57.78 -26.14 -53.72
C ILE A 118 -57.11 -26.19 -55.11
N ILE A 119 -55.82 -26.52 -55.16
CA ILE A 119 -55.06 -26.61 -56.41
C ILE A 119 -55.60 -27.72 -57.31
N SER A 120 -55.93 -28.89 -56.73
CA SER A 120 -56.49 -30.03 -57.49
C SER A 120 -57.91 -29.77 -58.01
N SER A 121 -58.71 -28.98 -57.29
CA SER A 121 -60.11 -28.69 -57.63
C SER A 121 -60.25 -27.55 -58.66
N ALA A 122 -59.18 -26.80 -58.91
CA ALA A 122 -59.18 -25.66 -59.84
C ALA A 122 -59.43 -26.05 -61.31
N SER A 123 -59.17 -27.31 -61.71
CA SER A 123 -59.48 -27.79 -63.07
C SER A 123 -60.98 -27.94 -63.34
N ASP A 124 -61.77 -28.21 -62.29
CA ASP A 124 -63.20 -28.56 -62.40
C ASP A 124 -64.11 -27.31 -62.42
N GLN A 125 -63.55 -26.11 -62.21
CA GLN A 125 -64.30 -24.85 -61.99
C GLN A 125 -64.72 -24.09 -63.24
N LYS A 126 -64.24 -24.46 -64.44
CA LYS A 126 -64.57 -23.72 -65.67
C LYS A 126 -66.08 -23.70 -66.01
N GLN A 127 -66.92 -24.50 -65.34
CA GLN A 127 -68.34 -24.65 -65.65
C GLN A 127 -69.32 -23.79 -64.79
N LEU A 128 -68.90 -23.10 -63.72
CA LEU A 128 -69.84 -22.42 -62.79
C LEU A 128 -69.44 -20.98 -62.40
N LYS A 129 -69.59 -20.02 -63.33
CA LYS A 129 -69.32 -18.56 -63.10
C LYS A 129 -70.11 -17.91 -61.93
N LYS A 130 -71.22 -18.49 -61.46
CA LYS A 130 -72.01 -17.96 -60.33
C LYS A 130 -71.54 -18.42 -58.95
N GLN A 131 -70.62 -19.39 -58.86
CA GLN A 131 -70.07 -19.91 -57.60
C GLN A 131 -68.69 -19.36 -57.25
N GLU A 132 -68.16 -18.48 -58.11
CA GLU A 132 -66.85 -17.84 -57.95
C GLU A 132 -66.74 -17.10 -56.60
N GLN A 133 -67.80 -16.42 -56.15
CA GLN A 133 -67.77 -15.68 -54.88
C GLN A 133 -67.54 -16.59 -53.67
N LEU A 134 -68.18 -17.76 -53.60
CA LEU A 134 -67.98 -18.72 -52.51
C LEU A 134 -66.58 -19.31 -52.49
N TRP A 135 -66.06 -19.61 -53.68
CA TRP A 135 -64.71 -20.13 -53.80
C TRP A 135 -63.67 -19.08 -53.43
N GLN A 136 -63.85 -17.84 -53.87
CA GLN A 136 -63.00 -16.71 -53.49
C GLN A 136 -63.06 -16.42 -51.99
N SER A 137 -64.25 -16.51 -51.36
CA SER A 137 -64.38 -16.40 -49.90
C SER A 137 -63.65 -17.55 -49.19
N PHE A 138 -63.75 -18.79 -49.68
CA PHE A 138 -63.03 -19.94 -49.10
C PHE A 138 -61.50 -19.81 -49.24
N ILE A 139 -61.01 -19.39 -50.42
CA ILE A 139 -59.59 -19.04 -50.63
C ILE A 139 -59.18 -17.92 -49.67
N GLY A 140 -60.03 -16.91 -49.47
CA GLY A 140 -59.83 -15.85 -48.48
C GLY A 140 -59.67 -16.40 -47.06
N ILE A 141 -60.54 -17.32 -46.64
CA ILE A 141 -60.42 -17.99 -45.32
C ILE A 141 -59.10 -18.75 -45.19
N VAL A 142 -58.68 -19.52 -46.20
CA VAL A 142 -57.42 -20.29 -46.16
C VAL A 142 -56.20 -19.35 -46.14
N LYS A 143 -56.21 -18.27 -46.93
CA LYS A 143 -55.16 -17.24 -46.91
C LYS A 143 -55.08 -16.52 -45.57
N ALA A 144 -56.21 -16.06 -45.03
CA ALA A 144 -56.28 -15.44 -43.71
C ALA A 144 -55.86 -16.41 -42.59
N SER A 145 -56.22 -17.69 -42.69
CA SER A 145 -55.79 -18.74 -41.73
C SER A 145 -54.28 -18.99 -41.76
N LYS A 146 -53.66 -18.95 -42.95
CA LYS A 146 -52.19 -19.04 -43.08
C LYS A 146 -51.49 -17.80 -42.52
N LEU A 147 -52.06 -16.61 -42.74
CA LEU A 147 -51.58 -15.37 -42.12
C LEU A 147 -51.69 -15.45 -40.59
N LYS A 148 -52.78 -16.01 -40.07
CA LYS A 148 -52.98 -16.23 -38.64
C LYS A 148 -51.95 -17.17 -38.03
N LEU A 149 -51.64 -18.28 -38.71
CA LEU A 149 -50.58 -19.20 -38.29
C LEU A 149 -49.22 -18.48 -38.21
N ARG A 150 -48.93 -17.62 -39.20
CA ARG A 150 -47.71 -16.81 -39.24
C ARG A 150 -47.63 -15.77 -38.11
N GLU A 151 -48.77 -15.24 -37.65
CA GLU A 151 -48.80 -14.38 -36.45
C GLU A 151 -48.32 -15.12 -35.20
N PHE A 152 -48.69 -16.41 -35.02
CA PHE A 152 -48.21 -17.22 -33.90
C PHE A 152 -46.70 -17.45 -33.96
N ASP A 153 -46.15 -17.73 -35.14
CA ASP A 153 -44.71 -17.89 -35.33
C ASP A 153 -43.96 -16.59 -34.99
N TRP A 154 -44.47 -15.45 -35.46
CA TRP A 154 -43.90 -14.13 -35.14
C TRP A 154 -43.98 -13.79 -33.66
N VAL A 155 -45.08 -14.09 -32.99
CA VAL A 155 -45.23 -13.88 -31.53
C VAL A 155 -44.24 -14.76 -30.77
N SER A 156 -44.06 -16.03 -31.17
CA SER A 156 -43.08 -16.92 -30.55
C SER A 156 -41.65 -16.43 -30.78
N GLU A 157 -41.30 -16.03 -32.00
CA GLU A 157 -39.97 -15.49 -32.31
C GLU A 157 -39.71 -14.21 -31.49
N LEU A 158 -40.67 -13.29 -31.48
CA LEU A 158 -40.58 -12.02 -30.74
C LEU A 158 -40.46 -12.26 -29.23
N SER A 159 -41.25 -13.17 -28.66
CA SER A 159 -41.18 -13.52 -27.24
C SER A 159 -39.78 -14.03 -26.85
N THR A 160 -39.19 -14.92 -27.66
CA THR A 160 -37.83 -15.43 -27.41
C THR A 160 -36.75 -14.34 -27.55
N LYS A 161 -36.90 -13.42 -28.51
CA LYS A 161 -36.00 -12.28 -28.67
C LYS A 161 -36.08 -11.32 -27.47
N VAL A 162 -37.30 -11.05 -26.98
CA VAL A 162 -37.56 -10.21 -25.80
C VAL A 162 -36.96 -10.84 -24.54
N GLU A 163 -37.18 -12.14 -24.30
CA GLU A 163 -36.58 -12.86 -23.17
C GLU A 163 -35.05 -12.80 -23.17
N LYS A 164 -34.44 -12.98 -24.35
CA LYS A 164 -32.98 -12.90 -24.50
C LYS A 164 -32.46 -11.49 -24.18
N VAL A 165 -33.18 -10.46 -24.61
CA VAL A 165 -32.80 -9.07 -24.34
C VAL A 165 -32.98 -8.71 -22.87
N GLU A 166 -34.07 -9.12 -22.23
CA GLU A 166 -34.26 -8.94 -20.78
C GLU A 166 -33.12 -9.58 -19.98
N PHE A 167 -32.66 -10.77 -20.37
CA PHE A 167 -31.53 -11.44 -19.75
C PHE A 167 -30.21 -10.68 -19.92
N GLU A 168 -29.91 -10.16 -21.12
CA GLU A 168 -28.71 -9.35 -21.33
C GLU A 168 -28.78 -8.03 -20.55
N VAL A 169 -29.95 -7.37 -20.46
CA VAL A 169 -30.13 -6.18 -19.61
C VAL A 169 -29.79 -6.49 -18.15
N GLN A 170 -30.34 -7.56 -17.59
CA GLN A 170 -30.06 -7.98 -16.20
C GLN A 170 -28.58 -8.28 -15.97
N LYS A 171 -27.92 -8.89 -16.95
CA LYS A 171 -26.48 -9.18 -16.91
C LYS A 171 -25.65 -7.89 -16.90
N VAL A 172 -26.00 -6.90 -17.71
CA VAL A 172 -25.33 -5.59 -17.71
C VAL A 172 -25.52 -4.89 -16.37
N GLU A 173 -26.74 -4.90 -15.81
CA GLU A 173 -27.02 -4.34 -14.48
C GLU A 173 -26.20 -5.02 -13.38
N ALA A 174 -26.09 -6.35 -13.41
CA ALA A 174 -25.30 -7.10 -12.43
C ALA A 174 -23.79 -6.77 -12.51
N MET A 175 -23.27 -6.51 -13.72
CA MET A 175 -21.88 -6.08 -13.91
C MET A 175 -21.63 -4.68 -13.35
N LEU A 176 -22.54 -3.73 -13.57
CA LEU A 176 -22.49 -2.38 -13.00
C LEU A 176 -22.53 -2.42 -11.46
N GLU A 177 -23.47 -3.18 -10.91
CA GLU A 177 -23.63 -3.32 -9.46
C GLU A 177 -22.37 -3.92 -8.83
N GLY A 178 -21.77 -4.93 -9.47
CA GLY A 178 -20.51 -5.51 -9.02
C GLY A 178 -19.34 -4.51 -9.00
N VAL A 179 -19.30 -3.56 -9.94
CA VAL A 179 -18.30 -2.48 -9.95
C VAL A 179 -18.55 -1.49 -8.81
N LEU A 180 -19.81 -1.05 -8.62
CA LEU A 180 -20.19 -0.12 -7.55
C LEU A 180 -20.00 -0.72 -6.16
N GLU A 181 -20.36 -1.98 -5.97
CA GLU A 181 -20.15 -2.67 -4.69
C GLU A 181 -18.66 -2.85 -4.39
N SER A 182 -17.85 -3.16 -5.40
CA SER A 182 -16.39 -3.21 -5.26
C SER A 182 -15.79 -1.86 -4.90
N ARG A 183 -16.33 -0.76 -5.47
CA ARG A 183 -15.95 0.61 -5.11
C ARG A 183 -16.27 0.90 -3.65
N ASN A 184 -17.52 0.67 -3.24
CA ASN A 184 -17.99 0.95 -1.87
C ASN A 184 -17.26 0.10 -0.81
N LYS A 185 -16.92 -1.16 -1.11
CA LYS A 185 -16.07 -2.01 -0.23
C LYS A 185 -14.65 -1.47 -0.07
N SER A 186 -14.08 -0.87 -1.11
CA SER A 186 -12.75 -0.22 -1.05
C SER A 186 -12.75 1.00 -0.13
N HIS A 187 -13.87 1.71 0.00
CA HIS A 187 -14.03 2.87 0.88
C HIS A 187 -14.37 2.49 2.34
N THR A 188 -15.19 1.45 2.55
CA THR A 188 -15.67 1.06 3.89
C THR A 188 -14.67 0.25 4.73
N ASN A 189 -13.83 -0.57 4.11
CA ASN A 189 -12.85 -1.40 4.84
C ASN A 189 -11.71 -0.62 5.53
N LYS A 190 -11.66 0.72 5.41
CA LYS A 190 -10.58 1.56 5.98
C LYS A 190 -11.03 2.53 7.08
N SER A 191 -12.33 2.63 7.37
CA SER A 191 -12.86 3.55 8.39
C SER A 191 -12.74 3.03 9.84
N ASN A 192 -12.34 1.76 10.04
CA ASN A 192 -12.33 1.14 11.38
C ASN A 192 -10.97 1.17 12.12
N ASN A 193 -9.92 1.77 11.57
CA ASN A 193 -8.62 1.90 12.26
C ASN A 193 -8.36 3.35 12.67
N ASN A 194 -8.74 3.70 13.90
CA ASN A 194 -8.54 5.03 14.50
C ASN A 194 -7.09 5.35 14.90
N GLU A 195 -6.09 4.60 14.41
CA GLU A 195 -4.66 4.89 14.63
C GLU A 195 -3.87 4.68 13.33
N ALA A 196 -4.16 5.48 12.30
CA ALA A 196 -3.38 5.47 11.06
C ALA A 196 -2.08 6.29 11.23
N THR A 197 -0.96 5.60 11.41
CA THR A 197 0.37 6.21 11.29
C THR A 197 0.62 6.68 9.85
N VAL A 198 1.65 7.51 9.62
CA VAL A 198 2.00 8.09 8.30
C VAL A 198 2.16 7.05 7.18
N ALA A 199 2.45 5.79 7.53
CA ALA A 199 2.52 4.68 6.58
C ALA A 199 1.13 4.24 6.04
N ASP A 200 0.05 4.42 6.82
CA ASP A 200 -1.31 4.04 6.44
C ASP A 200 -2.01 5.08 5.56
N ALA A 201 -1.53 6.33 5.53
CA ALA A 201 -2.05 7.35 4.64
C ALA A 201 -1.74 7.06 3.16
N ASN A 202 -0.65 6.33 2.89
CA ASN A 202 -0.37 5.79 1.55
C ASN A 202 -1.37 4.67 1.16
N SER A 203 -2.08 4.07 2.13
CA SER A 203 -3.06 3.03 1.86
C SER A 203 -4.39 3.56 1.34
N LEU A 204 -4.65 4.87 1.40
CA LEU A 204 -5.85 5.47 0.78
C LEU A 204 -5.75 5.60 -0.74
N SER A 205 -4.60 5.26 -1.35
CA SER A 205 -4.51 5.12 -2.80
C SER A 205 -5.43 3.98 -3.23
N LEU A 206 -6.58 4.29 -3.84
CA LEU A 206 -7.22 3.38 -4.77
C LEU A 206 -6.12 2.91 -5.72
N SER A 207 -5.73 1.64 -5.66
CA SER A 207 -4.65 1.17 -6.53
C SER A 207 -5.07 1.45 -7.96
N THR A 208 -4.22 2.13 -8.74
CA THR A 208 -4.55 2.46 -10.13
C THR A 208 -4.79 1.22 -10.97
N SER A 209 -4.29 0.06 -10.53
CA SER A 209 -4.64 -1.25 -11.10
C SER A 209 -6.13 -1.59 -10.95
N LEU A 210 -6.72 -1.39 -9.78
CA LEU A 210 -8.13 -1.69 -9.49
C LEU A 210 -9.06 -0.69 -10.19
N LEU A 211 -8.69 0.59 -10.21
CA LEU A 211 -9.42 1.62 -10.96
C LEU A 211 -9.43 1.35 -12.48
N ASN A 212 -8.30 0.91 -13.03
CA ASN A 212 -8.24 0.52 -14.45
C ASN A 212 -9.09 -0.74 -14.71
N GLU A 213 -9.12 -1.70 -13.80
CA GLU A 213 -9.99 -2.87 -13.92
C GLU A 213 -11.48 -2.49 -13.96
N TRP A 214 -11.93 -1.63 -13.03
CA TRP A 214 -13.31 -1.13 -13.03
C TRP A 214 -13.64 -0.37 -14.31
N TYR A 215 -12.73 0.49 -14.78
CA TYR A 215 -12.95 1.24 -16.02
C TYR A 215 -13.05 0.33 -17.26
N MET A 216 -12.23 -0.73 -17.34
CA MET A 216 -12.33 -1.71 -18.42
C MET A 216 -13.66 -2.48 -18.39
N LYS A 217 -14.17 -2.79 -17.19
CA LYS A 217 -15.50 -3.41 -17.04
C LYS A 217 -16.62 -2.48 -17.50
N ILE A 218 -16.52 -1.17 -17.26
CA ILE A 218 -17.50 -0.21 -17.79
C ILE A 218 -17.46 -0.14 -19.32
N ILE A 219 -16.27 -0.13 -19.94
CA ILE A 219 -16.17 -0.16 -21.41
C ILE A 219 -16.85 -1.41 -21.98
N ALA A 220 -16.62 -2.58 -21.38
CA ALA A 220 -17.29 -3.81 -21.79
C ALA A 220 -18.82 -3.75 -21.60
N VAL A 221 -19.28 -3.07 -20.55
CA VAL A 221 -20.71 -2.79 -20.33
C VAL A 221 -21.29 -1.86 -21.40
N GLU A 222 -20.58 -0.82 -21.84
CA GLU A 222 -21.02 0.06 -22.94
C GLU A 222 -21.14 -0.68 -24.28
N GLU A 223 -20.21 -1.60 -24.55
CA GLU A 223 -20.29 -2.46 -25.75
C GLU A 223 -21.53 -3.36 -25.71
N LEU A 224 -21.82 -3.96 -24.55
CA LEU A 224 -23.02 -4.78 -24.36
C LEU A 224 -24.31 -3.96 -24.42
N GLU A 225 -24.32 -2.74 -23.89
CA GLU A 225 -25.46 -1.80 -24.01
C GLU A 225 -25.78 -1.52 -25.47
N HIS A 226 -24.76 -1.26 -26.30
CA HIS A 226 -24.95 -1.01 -27.71
C HIS A 226 -25.58 -2.21 -28.43
N GLU A 227 -25.11 -3.42 -28.12
CA GLU A 227 -25.68 -4.67 -28.66
C GLU A 227 -27.14 -4.87 -28.24
N VAL A 228 -27.49 -4.51 -26.99
CA VAL A 228 -28.88 -4.55 -26.50
C VAL A 228 -29.76 -3.54 -27.25
N ILE A 229 -29.29 -2.31 -27.45
CA ILE A 229 -30.02 -1.26 -28.18
C ILE A 229 -30.31 -1.70 -29.62
N GLU A 230 -29.33 -2.27 -30.32
CA GLU A 230 -29.51 -2.77 -31.69
C GLU A 230 -30.57 -3.87 -31.76
N LYS A 231 -30.53 -4.84 -30.84
CA LYS A 231 -31.53 -5.92 -30.76
C LYS A 231 -32.93 -5.38 -30.47
N VAL A 232 -33.06 -4.39 -29.58
CA VAL A 232 -34.34 -3.73 -29.29
C VAL A 232 -34.85 -2.95 -30.49
N HIS A 233 -33.97 -2.32 -31.25
CA HIS A 233 -34.35 -1.66 -32.49
C HIS A 233 -34.87 -2.67 -33.53
N GLU A 234 -34.19 -3.80 -33.70
CA GLU A 234 -34.58 -4.87 -34.64
C GLU A 234 -35.99 -5.39 -34.34
N PHE A 235 -36.27 -5.77 -33.09
CA PHE A 235 -37.60 -6.29 -32.75
C PHE A 235 -38.66 -5.19 -32.59
N GLY A 236 -38.25 -3.95 -32.26
CA GLY A 236 -39.14 -2.79 -32.22
C GLY A 236 -39.70 -2.42 -33.59
N GLN A 237 -38.94 -2.63 -34.67
CA GLN A 237 -39.44 -2.49 -36.04
C GLN A 237 -40.50 -3.56 -36.39
N LEU A 238 -40.30 -4.80 -35.93
CA LEU A 238 -41.27 -5.89 -36.05
C LEU A 238 -42.57 -5.57 -35.29
N TYR A 239 -42.48 -5.03 -34.08
CA TYR A 239 -43.63 -4.62 -33.28
C TYR A 239 -44.46 -3.52 -33.93
N LYS A 240 -43.82 -2.58 -34.66
CA LYS A 240 -44.48 -1.46 -35.35
C LYS A 240 -45.12 -1.83 -36.70
N GLN A 241 -45.09 -3.09 -37.11
CA GLN A 241 -45.73 -3.55 -38.35
C GLN A 241 -47.26 -3.33 -38.28
N PRO A 242 -47.91 -2.71 -39.29
CA PRO A 242 -49.33 -2.32 -39.23
C PRO A 242 -50.29 -3.48 -38.95
N ARG A 243 -49.97 -4.66 -39.49
CA ARG A 243 -50.79 -5.88 -39.40
C ARG A 243 -50.47 -6.78 -38.23
N PHE A 244 -49.37 -6.54 -37.52
CA PHE A 244 -48.97 -7.39 -36.40
C PHE A 244 -49.79 -7.04 -35.14
N ARG A 245 -50.21 -8.06 -34.40
CA ARG A 245 -50.90 -7.92 -33.12
C ARG A 245 -50.21 -8.82 -32.09
N ALA A 246 -49.44 -8.19 -31.20
CA ALA A 246 -48.84 -8.90 -30.08
C ALA A 246 -49.87 -9.13 -28.95
N PRO A 247 -49.73 -10.24 -28.20
CA PRO A 247 -50.44 -10.44 -26.93
C PRO A 247 -50.21 -9.27 -25.95
N PRO A 248 -51.21 -8.87 -25.13
CA PRO A 248 -51.12 -7.68 -24.27
C PRO A 248 -49.96 -7.72 -23.27
N ASP A 249 -49.61 -8.90 -22.80
CA ASP A 249 -48.48 -9.19 -21.91
C ASP A 249 -47.13 -9.00 -22.62
N LEU A 250 -46.99 -9.46 -23.87
CA LEU A 250 -45.79 -9.25 -24.68
C LEU A 250 -45.63 -7.77 -25.05
N SER A 251 -46.71 -7.08 -25.44
CA SER A 251 -46.70 -5.63 -25.70
C SER A 251 -46.22 -4.86 -24.47
N LYS A 252 -46.75 -5.18 -23.29
CA LYS A 252 -46.36 -4.53 -22.03
C LYS A 252 -44.87 -4.75 -21.71
N ARG A 253 -44.32 -5.94 -21.94
CA ARG A 253 -42.88 -6.23 -21.74
C ARG A 253 -42.01 -5.39 -22.68
N ILE A 254 -42.40 -5.31 -23.95
CA ILE A 254 -41.71 -4.50 -24.96
C ILE A 254 -41.74 -3.02 -24.60
N GLU A 255 -42.90 -2.50 -24.19
CA GLU A 255 -43.06 -1.11 -23.73
C GLU A 255 -42.18 -0.83 -22.51
N VAL A 256 -42.17 -1.71 -21.51
CA VAL A 256 -41.31 -1.57 -20.32
C VAL A 256 -39.83 -1.56 -20.70
N LEU A 257 -39.39 -2.41 -21.62
CA LEU A 257 -38.01 -2.43 -22.10
C LEU A 257 -37.60 -1.11 -22.76
N ILE A 258 -38.45 -0.58 -23.64
CA ILE A 258 -38.16 0.63 -24.43
C ILE A 258 -38.25 1.89 -23.57
N GLU A 259 -39.29 2.02 -22.76
CA GLU A 259 -39.61 3.26 -22.05
C GLU A 259 -38.89 3.36 -20.70
N ASN A 260 -38.57 2.24 -20.05
CA ASN A 260 -38.00 2.25 -18.69
C ASN A 260 -36.62 1.59 -18.63
N SER A 261 -36.49 0.32 -19.02
CA SER A 261 -35.27 -0.44 -18.77
C SER A 261 -34.06 0.11 -19.52
N LEU A 262 -34.20 0.40 -20.82
CA LEU A 262 -33.13 0.95 -21.65
C LEU A 262 -32.67 2.35 -21.19
N PRO A 263 -33.57 3.35 -21.03
CA PRO A 263 -33.17 4.67 -20.54
C PRO A 263 -32.54 4.61 -19.15
N SER A 264 -33.06 3.77 -18.24
CA SER A 264 -32.50 3.59 -16.91
C SER A 264 -31.09 2.99 -16.95
N LEU A 265 -30.88 1.97 -17.79
CA LEU A 265 -29.56 1.35 -17.98
C LEU A 265 -28.55 2.38 -18.49
N LYS A 266 -28.92 3.15 -19.52
CA LYS A 266 -28.06 4.19 -20.10
C LYS A 266 -27.69 5.27 -19.08
N SER A 267 -28.66 5.71 -18.26
CA SER A 267 -28.39 6.66 -17.17
C SER A 267 -27.40 6.08 -16.17
N LYS A 268 -27.64 4.85 -15.67
CA LYS A 268 -26.75 4.19 -14.70
C LYS A 268 -25.33 4.02 -15.24
N ILE A 269 -25.17 3.64 -16.51
CA ILE A 269 -23.87 3.51 -17.16
C ILE A 269 -23.15 4.85 -17.21
N SER A 270 -23.85 5.90 -17.65
CA SER A 270 -23.31 7.25 -17.72
C SER A 270 -22.86 7.76 -16.34
N ASP A 271 -23.72 7.63 -15.33
CA ASP A 271 -23.45 8.08 -13.97
C ASP A 271 -22.25 7.34 -13.37
N THR A 272 -22.21 6.00 -13.52
CA THR A 272 -21.09 5.18 -13.03
C THR A 272 -19.78 5.52 -13.73
N LYS A 273 -19.83 5.78 -15.04
CA LYS A 273 -18.66 6.17 -15.83
C LYS A 273 -18.10 7.52 -15.39
N GLU A 274 -18.96 8.49 -15.10
CA GLU A 274 -18.56 9.81 -14.62
C GLU A 274 -17.88 9.71 -13.24
N ILE A 275 -18.46 8.94 -12.32
CA ILE A 275 -17.88 8.66 -11.00
C ILE A 275 -16.51 8.01 -11.14
N LEU A 276 -16.37 6.94 -11.93
CA LEU A 276 -15.07 6.27 -12.11
C LEU A 276 -14.05 7.16 -12.83
N ALA A 277 -14.48 8.01 -13.76
CA ALA A 277 -13.60 8.97 -14.42
C ALA A 277 -13.10 10.03 -13.43
N HIS A 278 -13.93 10.44 -12.47
CA HIS A 278 -13.52 11.29 -11.36
C HIS A 278 -12.50 10.58 -10.45
N ASP A 279 -12.81 9.38 -9.95
CA ASP A 279 -11.92 8.59 -9.09
C ASP A 279 -10.57 8.29 -9.77
N ARG A 280 -10.59 8.00 -11.08
CA ARG A 280 -9.38 7.75 -11.87
C ARG A 280 -8.50 9.00 -12.01
N ARG A 281 -9.12 10.18 -12.15
CA ARG A 281 -8.38 11.46 -12.18
C ARG A 281 -7.70 11.72 -10.85
N ILE A 282 -8.38 11.47 -9.73
CA ILE A 282 -7.80 11.54 -8.38
C ILE A 282 -6.66 10.52 -8.21
N GLY A 283 -6.87 9.26 -8.60
CA GLY A 283 -5.85 8.22 -8.49
C GLY A 283 -4.57 8.56 -9.26
N ARG A 284 -4.70 9.06 -10.50
CA ARG A 284 -3.56 9.53 -11.31
C ARG A 284 -2.83 10.72 -10.69
N TRP A 285 -3.54 11.59 -9.98
CA TRP A 285 -2.93 12.69 -9.25
C TRP A 285 -2.04 12.18 -8.12
N PHE A 286 -2.53 11.22 -7.31
CA PHE A 286 -1.74 10.58 -6.27
C PHE A 286 -0.53 9.83 -6.82
N ASP A 287 -0.66 9.13 -7.95
CA ASP A 287 0.47 8.50 -8.64
C ASP A 287 1.53 9.53 -9.04
N GLY A 288 1.11 10.67 -9.61
CA GLY A 288 1.99 11.79 -9.94
C GLY A 288 2.71 12.36 -8.71
N CYS A 289 2.01 12.45 -7.57
CA CYS A 289 2.61 12.84 -6.30
C CYS A 289 3.64 11.82 -5.79
N ASN A 290 3.39 10.52 -5.93
CA ASN A 290 4.33 9.47 -5.53
C ASN A 290 5.59 9.47 -6.41
N GLU A 291 5.43 9.67 -7.72
CA GLU A 291 6.56 9.87 -8.62
C GLU A 291 7.37 11.10 -8.24
N ALA A 292 6.70 12.21 -7.89
CA ALA A 292 7.37 13.43 -7.48
C ALA A 292 8.13 13.24 -6.16
N ASP A 293 7.53 12.55 -5.20
CA ASP A 293 8.18 12.23 -3.92
C ASP A 293 9.45 11.41 -4.11
N LYS A 294 9.37 10.39 -4.98
CA LYS A 294 10.52 9.58 -5.35
C LYS A 294 11.61 10.42 -6.01
N TRP A 295 11.24 11.26 -6.98
CA TRP A 295 12.19 12.14 -7.66
C TRP A 295 12.90 13.09 -6.69
N ILE A 296 12.16 13.75 -5.79
CA ILE A 296 12.73 14.64 -4.76
C ILE A 296 13.70 13.87 -3.87
N SER A 297 13.33 12.66 -3.46
CA SER A 297 14.15 11.81 -2.60
C SER A 297 15.44 11.34 -3.29
N ASP A 298 15.35 10.90 -4.54
CA ASP A 298 16.49 10.47 -5.35
C ASP A 298 17.45 11.64 -5.62
N THR A 299 16.92 12.82 -5.95
CA THR A 299 17.70 14.06 -6.15
C THR A 299 18.38 14.50 -4.85
N LEU A 300 17.70 14.41 -3.70
CA LEU A 300 18.30 14.69 -2.39
C LEU A 300 19.45 13.72 -2.10
N ASN A 301 19.30 12.44 -2.40
CA ASN A 301 20.38 11.46 -2.22
C ASN A 301 21.57 11.75 -3.13
N ARG A 302 21.33 12.14 -4.39
CA ARG A 302 22.38 12.60 -5.32
C ARG A 302 23.11 13.83 -4.79
N ALA A 303 22.38 14.81 -4.24
CA ALA A 303 22.99 15.98 -3.60
C ALA A 303 23.83 15.59 -2.38
N LYS A 304 23.34 14.67 -1.52
CA LYS A 304 24.07 14.19 -0.33
C LYS A 304 25.38 13.48 -0.67
N GLN A 305 25.44 12.78 -1.80
CA GLN A 305 26.70 12.20 -2.27
C GLN A 305 27.76 13.28 -2.58
N LEU A 306 27.32 14.51 -2.89
CA LEU A 306 28.23 15.61 -3.17
C LEU A 306 28.74 16.34 -1.90
N GLU A 307 28.19 16.03 -0.72
CA GLU A 307 28.53 16.67 0.56
C GLU A 307 29.98 16.41 0.99
N VAL A 308 30.50 15.20 0.74
CA VAL A 308 31.86 14.80 1.10
C VAL A 308 32.74 14.88 -0.13
N PRO A 309 33.76 15.76 -0.17
CA PRO A 309 34.70 15.82 -1.28
C PRO A 309 35.47 14.51 -1.48
N ASP A 310 35.57 14.07 -2.74
CA ASP A 310 36.13 12.76 -3.09
C ASP A 310 37.60 12.59 -2.64
N PHE A 311 38.35 13.70 -2.60
CA PHE A 311 39.76 13.70 -2.20
C PHE A 311 39.99 13.41 -0.71
N ILE A 312 38.98 13.48 0.16
CA ILE A 312 39.13 13.18 1.59
C ILE A 312 39.72 11.79 1.84
N ASN A 313 39.49 10.85 0.94
CA ASN A 313 39.97 9.47 1.05
C ASN A 313 41.34 9.23 0.39
N LYS A 314 41.94 10.24 -0.24
CA LYS A 314 43.31 10.16 -0.78
C LYS A 314 44.36 10.18 0.35
N HIS A 315 45.60 9.87 -0.02
CA HIS A 315 46.75 9.81 0.89
C HIS A 315 47.70 11.00 0.72
N GLU A 316 47.63 11.68 -0.41
CA GLU A 316 48.40 12.88 -0.77
C GLU A 316 47.45 13.85 -1.48
N TRP A 317 47.70 15.16 -1.31
CA TRP A 317 46.81 16.23 -1.79
C TRP A 317 47.53 17.38 -2.51
N GLU A 318 48.77 17.18 -2.94
CA GLU A 318 49.55 18.23 -3.62
C GLU A 318 48.90 18.64 -4.95
N GLU A 319 48.31 17.69 -5.68
CA GLU A 319 47.59 17.95 -6.93
C GLU A 319 46.29 18.74 -6.66
N GLU A 320 45.52 18.36 -5.63
CA GLU A 320 44.30 19.05 -5.23
C GLU A 320 44.54 20.46 -4.71
N GLU A 321 45.66 20.70 -4.03
CA GLU A 321 46.04 22.03 -3.58
C GLU A 321 46.38 22.94 -4.77
N ASN A 322 47.13 22.42 -5.75
CA ASN A 322 47.49 23.17 -6.96
C ASN A 322 46.27 23.42 -7.87
N ASN A 323 45.28 22.53 -7.85
CA ASN A 323 44.08 22.60 -8.69
C ASN A 323 42.79 22.94 -7.92
N LEU A 324 42.91 23.52 -6.72
CA LEU A 324 41.79 23.70 -5.78
C LEU A 324 40.63 24.49 -6.37
N GLU A 325 40.93 25.58 -7.08
CA GLU A 325 39.93 26.42 -7.73
C GLU A 325 39.15 25.65 -8.80
N SER A 326 39.85 24.87 -9.63
CA SER A 326 39.23 24.04 -10.66
C SER A 326 38.34 22.95 -10.06
N LEU A 327 38.77 22.34 -8.95
CA LEU A 327 38.01 21.31 -8.24
C LEU A 327 36.72 21.87 -7.64
N VAL A 328 36.82 23.03 -6.96
CA VAL A 328 35.66 23.73 -6.38
C VAL A 328 34.70 24.14 -7.48
N GLU A 329 35.19 24.72 -8.57
CA GLU A 329 34.38 25.12 -9.71
C GLU A 329 33.64 23.93 -10.34
N ALA A 330 34.33 22.82 -10.58
CA ALA A 330 33.72 21.60 -11.10
C ALA A 330 32.63 21.06 -10.18
N ARG A 331 32.86 21.07 -8.85
CA ARG A 331 31.88 20.59 -7.86
C ARG A 331 30.69 21.53 -7.75
N ARG A 332 30.91 22.85 -7.71
CA ARG A 332 29.84 23.87 -7.72
C ARG A 332 28.97 23.70 -8.94
N LYS A 333 29.56 23.54 -10.13
CA LYS A 333 28.82 23.31 -11.38
C LYS A 333 27.92 22.07 -11.31
N MET A 334 28.38 20.98 -10.68
CA MET A 334 27.52 19.80 -10.46
C MET A 334 26.34 20.09 -9.56
N ILE A 335 26.54 20.85 -8.48
CA ILE A 335 25.49 21.23 -7.53
C ILE A 335 24.52 22.23 -8.18
N GLU A 336 25.02 23.19 -8.95
CA GLU A 336 24.22 24.16 -9.70
C GLU A 336 23.34 23.48 -10.76
N ASN A 337 23.86 22.46 -11.46
CA ASN A 337 23.04 21.65 -12.37
C ASN A 337 21.90 20.94 -11.62
N ILE A 338 22.15 20.39 -10.42
CA ILE A 338 21.09 19.78 -9.59
C ILE A 338 20.08 20.84 -9.13
N ALA A 339 20.53 22.06 -8.82
CA ALA A 339 19.67 23.16 -8.44
C ALA A 339 18.73 23.57 -9.61
N GLU A 340 19.26 23.64 -10.83
CA GLU A 340 18.47 23.93 -12.02
C GLU A 340 17.49 22.80 -12.35
N ASP A 341 17.94 21.53 -12.27
CA ASP A 341 17.07 20.35 -12.43
C ASP A 341 15.90 20.40 -11.43
N ALA A 342 16.15 20.76 -10.17
CA ALA A 342 15.13 20.88 -9.12
C ALA A 342 14.15 22.02 -9.40
N LYS A 343 14.65 23.17 -9.85
CA LYS A 343 13.84 24.33 -10.21
C LYS A 343 12.94 24.04 -11.41
N GLN A 344 13.49 23.41 -12.45
CA GLN A 344 12.73 22.99 -13.63
C GLN A 344 11.65 21.96 -13.24
N PHE A 345 12.01 20.97 -12.43
CA PHE A 345 11.06 19.97 -11.92
C PHE A 345 9.90 20.61 -11.15
N HIS A 346 10.19 21.62 -10.33
CA HIS A 346 9.16 22.34 -9.59
C HIS A 346 8.18 23.05 -10.53
N GLN A 347 8.70 23.77 -11.53
CA GLN A 347 7.89 24.50 -12.50
C GLN A 347 7.05 23.57 -13.40
N GLU A 348 7.63 22.48 -13.89
CA GLU A 348 6.97 21.60 -14.86
C GLU A 348 6.03 20.59 -14.20
N LYS A 349 6.39 20.07 -13.01
CA LYS A 349 5.69 18.92 -12.42
C LYS A 349 4.97 19.26 -11.12
N LEU A 350 5.62 19.91 -10.16
CA LEU A 350 4.98 20.22 -8.86
C LEU A 350 3.87 21.26 -9.00
N GLU A 351 4.15 22.40 -9.65
CA GLU A 351 3.14 23.45 -9.87
C GLU A 351 1.92 22.92 -10.64
N HIS A 352 2.13 22.08 -11.65
CA HIS A 352 1.05 21.45 -12.38
C HIS A 352 0.23 20.47 -11.51
N LEU A 353 0.85 19.72 -10.60
CA LEU A 353 0.13 18.91 -9.61
C LEU A 353 -0.66 19.79 -8.63
N TYR A 354 -0.13 20.96 -8.27
CA TYR A 354 -0.79 21.90 -7.37
C TYR A 354 -2.01 22.56 -8.01
N LEU A 355 -1.90 22.97 -9.26
CA LEU A 355 -3.02 23.46 -10.06
C LEU A 355 -4.11 22.39 -10.18
N LYS A 356 -3.76 21.16 -10.55
CA LYS A 356 -4.73 20.05 -10.62
C LYS A 356 -5.41 19.78 -9.29
N ALA A 357 -4.67 19.79 -8.19
CA ALA A 357 -5.24 19.60 -6.86
C ALA A 357 -6.23 20.73 -6.51
N LYS A 358 -5.92 21.96 -6.92
CA LYS A 358 -6.80 23.11 -6.73
C LYS A 358 -8.08 22.97 -7.55
N ASP A 359 -7.97 22.58 -8.82
CA ASP A 359 -9.12 22.34 -9.70
C ASP A 359 -10.06 21.26 -9.12
N PHE A 360 -9.50 20.17 -8.59
CA PHE A 360 -10.29 19.14 -7.90
C PHE A 360 -10.97 19.69 -6.65
N LYS A 361 -10.26 20.44 -5.81
CA LYS A 361 -10.82 21.02 -4.59
C LYS A 361 -11.94 22.02 -4.88
N GLU A 362 -11.82 22.83 -5.93
CA GLU A 362 -12.85 23.78 -6.33
C GLU A 362 -14.07 23.06 -6.91
N GLY A 363 -13.88 22.04 -7.75
CA GLY A 363 -14.99 21.24 -8.28
C GLY A 363 -15.75 20.42 -7.24
N ILE A 364 -15.09 20.01 -6.16
CA ILE A 364 -15.69 19.24 -5.06
C ILE A 364 -16.36 20.15 -4.01
N LYS A 365 -15.99 21.43 -3.93
CA LYS A 365 -16.40 22.35 -2.85
C LYS A 365 -17.93 22.55 -2.74
N ASP A 366 -18.66 22.29 -3.82
CA ASP A 366 -20.11 22.41 -3.90
C ASP A 366 -20.85 21.11 -3.53
N LEU A 367 -20.12 20.02 -3.25
CA LEU A 367 -20.65 18.72 -2.83
C LEU A 367 -20.43 18.53 -1.33
N ASN A 368 -21.53 18.36 -0.59
CA ASN A 368 -21.53 18.18 0.87
C ASN A 368 -21.26 16.71 1.28
N ASP A 369 -20.58 15.95 0.41
CA ASP A 369 -20.34 14.52 0.57
C ASP A 369 -19.08 14.27 1.44
N GLN A 370 -19.17 13.28 2.32
CA GLN A 370 -18.12 13.00 3.31
C GLN A 370 -16.89 12.33 2.68
N GLU A 371 -17.08 11.58 1.59
CA GLU A 371 -15.99 10.98 0.80
C GLU A 371 -15.11 12.06 0.17
N ASP A 372 -15.76 13.04 -0.44
CA ASP A 372 -15.18 14.20 -1.10
C ASP A 372 -14.35 15.09 -0.16
N GLN A 373 -14.86 15.33 1.05
CA GLN A 373 -14.11 16.03 2.09
C GLN A 373 -12.85 15.27 2.52
N THR A 374 -12.92 13.94 2.57
CA THR A 374 -11.77 13.09 2.93
C THR A 374 -10.69 13.17 1.85
N VAL A 375 -11.08 13.15 0.57
CA VAL A 375 -10.16 13.33 -0.57
C VAL A 375 -9.46 14.69 -0.49
N ILE A 376 -10.18 15.78 -0.24
CA ILE A 376 -9.61 17.12 -0.10
C ILE A 376 -8.58 17.17 1.03
N GLN A 377 -8.86 16.56 2.18
CA GLN A 377 -7.94 16.50 3.31
C GLN A 377 -6.65 15.77 2.96
N LEU A 378 -6.76 14.62 2.28
CA LEU A 378 -5.61 13.83 1.86
C LEU A 378 -4.76 14.56 0.82
N MET A 379 -5.39 15.17 -0.19
CA MET A 379 -4.68 15.98 -1.17
C MET A 379 -3.94 17.15 -0.52
N THR A 380 -4.56 17.79 0.47
CA THR A 380 -3.92 18.89 1.23
C THR A 380 -2.73 18.41 2.05
N LYS A 381 -2.85 17.25 2.71
CA LYS A 381 -1.75 16.64 3.47
C LYS A 381 -0.59 16.23 2.55
N GLN A 382 -0.89 15.63 1.39
CA GLN A 382 0.11 15.20 0.44
C GLN A 382 0.87 16.38 -0.17
N HIS A 383 0.15 17.44 -0.56
CA HIS A 383 0.75 18.70 -1.03
C HIS A 383 1.72 19.26 0.01
N LYS A 384 1.27 19.44 1.27
CA LYS A 384 2.11 19.94 2.35
C LYS A 384 3.37 19.09 2.56
N THR A 385 3.25 17.77 2.42
CA THR A 385 4.37 16.83 2.57
C THR A 385 5.39 17.00 1.44
N LEU A 386 4.91 17.13 0.19
CA LEU A 386 5.77 17.36 -0.97
C LEU A 386 6.50 18.70 -0.87
N ASP A 387 5.81 19.78 -0.50
CA ASP A 387 6.44 21.10 -0.28
C ASP A 387 7.54 21.03 0.78
N GLN A 388 7.26 20.37 1.92
CA GLN A 388 8.26 20.24 2.98
C GLN A 388 9.49 19.46 2.50
N LYS A 389 9.31 18.41 1.70
CA LYS A 389 10.43 17.63 1.17
C LYS A 389 11.20 18.41 0.10
N TYR A 390 10.51 19.14 -0.77
CA TYR A 390 11.12 19.98 -1.78
C TYR A 390 11.92 21.13 -1.13
N ASN A 391 11.35 21.81 -0.13
CA ASN A 391 12.06 22.85 0.61
C ASN A 391 13.32 22.30 1.31
N LYS A 392 13.24 21.11 1.92
CA LYS A 392 14.43 20.45 2.48
C LYS A 392 15.51 20.18 1.42
N LEU A 393 15.12 19.81 0.21
CA LEU A 393 16.05 19.62 -0.91
C LEU A 393 16.71 20.95 -1.29
N THR A 394 15.93 22.01 -1.49
CA THR A 394 16.47 23.33 -1.88
C THR A 394 17.35 23.95 -0.80
N ASP A 395 16.95 23.82 0.46
CA ASP A 395 17.73 24.27 1.62
C ASP A 395 19.06 23.53 1.69
N PHE A 396 19.05 22.21 1.47
CA PHE A 396 20.27 21.41 1.46
C PHE A 396 21.18 21.73 0.28
N ILE A 397 20.64 21.95 -0.93
CA ILE A 397 21.42 22.40 -2.09
C ILE A 397 22.07 23.77 -1.82
N THR A 398 21.31 24.71 -1.24
CA THR A 398 21.80 26.05 -0.88
C THR A 398 22.93 25.94 0.13
N PHE A 399 22.73 25.16 1.20
CA PHE A 399 23.77 24.86 2.18
C PHE A 399 25.02 24.26 1.52
N LEU A 400 24.88 23.29 0.62
CA LEU A 400 26.01 22.70 -0.09
C LEU A 400 26.79 23.72 -0.94
N LEU A 401 26.10 24.63 -1.63
CA LEU A 401 26.73 25.70 -2.40
C LEU A 401 27.49 26.69 -1.49
N GLU A 402 26.96 26.99 -0.31
CA GLU A 402 27.63 27.83 0.69
C GLU A 402 28.87 27.14 1.27
N GLN A 403 28.82 25.82 1.47
CA GLN A 403 29.97 25.05 1.95
C GLN A 403 31.04 24.82 0.87
N THR A 404 30.65 24.74 -0.41
CA THR A 404 31.55 24.48 -1.54
C THR A 404 32.25 25.75 -2.00
N THR A 405 33.22 26.20 -1.20
CA THR A 405 34.08 27.35 -1.49
C THR A 405 35.56 26.97 -1.43
N VAL A 406 36.39 27.74 -2.14
CA VAL A 406 37.85 27.55 -2.14
C VAL A 406 38.41 27.64 -0.72
N GLU A 407 37.91 28.57 0.10
CA GLU A 407 38.40 28.77 1.46
C GLU A 407 38.05 27.59 2.38
N ASN A 408 36.81 27.10 2.32
CA ASN A 408 36.41 25.91 3.11
C ASN A 408 37.18 24.66 2.69
N TYR A 409 37.40 24.47 1.39
CA TYR A 409 38.19 23.34 0.89
C TYR A 409 39.68 23.47 1.25
N ARG A 410 40.22 24.70 1.30
CA ARG A 410 41.58 24.96 1.79
C ARG A 410 41.72 24.62 3.28
N ILE A 411 40.76 25.03 4.11
CA ILE A 411 40.72 24.66 5.54
C ILE A 411 40.68 23.13 5.69
N LEU A 412 39.82 22.46 4.90
CA LEU A 412 39.72 21.01 4.88
C LEU A 412 41.05 20.33 4.48
N LEU A 413 41.73 20.82 3.44
CA LEU A 413 43.04 20.31 3.03
C LEU A 413 44.10 20.50 4.12
N ASN A 414 44.12 21.65 4.79
CA ASN A 414 45.03 21.89 5.91
C ASN A 414 44.79 20.91 7.06
N HIS A 415 43.53 20.63 7.38
CA HIS A 415 43.16 19.63 8.38
C HIS A 415 43.64 18.22 7.98
N LEU A 416 43.45 17.83 6.72
CA LEU A 416 43.90 16.53 6.21
C LEU A 416 45.43 16.39 6.20
N LYS A 417 46.15 17.45 5.80
CA LYS A 417 47.63 17.51 5.85
C LYS A 417 48.16 17.42 7.28
N SER A 418 47.52 18.10 8.23
CA SER A 418 47.87 17.99 9.64
C SER A 418 47.72 16.54 10.13
N MET A 419 46.59 15.89 9.83
CA MET A 419 46.38 14.47 10.15
C MET A 419 47.42 13.56 9.48
N GLN A 420 47.83 13.85 8.24
CA GLN A 420 48.88 13.09 7.56
C GLN A 420 50.26 13.27 8.21
N SER A 421 50.62 14.49 8.60
CA SER A 421 51.84 14.76 9.36
C SER A 421 51.90 13.93 10.64
N MET A 422 50.80 13.88 11.41
CA MET A 422 50.70 13.03 12.60
C MET A 422 50.87 11.53 12.27
N ARG A 423 50.31 11.05 11.15
CA ARG A 423 50.52 9.65 10.70
C ARG A 423 51.98 9.38 10.37
N THR A 424 52.63 10.27 9.64
CA THR A 424 54.04 10.14 9.27
C THR A 424 54.92 10.15 10.52
N ASN A 425 54.64 11.02 11.49
CA ASN A 425 55.34 11.03 12.78
C ASN A 425 55.15 9.70 13.52
N MET A 426 53.93 9.17 13.59
CA MET A 426 53.66 7.84 14.17
C MET A 426 54.39 6.70 13.44
N GLN A 427 54.51 6.76 12.11
CA GLN A 427 55.26 5.77 11.33
C GLN A 427 56.77 5.86 11.61
N ASN A 428 57.32 7.07 11.72
CA ASN A 428 58.71 7.30 12.07
C ASN A 428 59.02 6.81 13.49
N ILE A 429 58.15 7.10 14.46
CA ILE A 429 58.22 6.57 15.83
C ILE A 429 58.28 5.04 15.81
N ARG A 430 57.38 4.39 15.06
CA ARG A 430 57.38 2.92 14.92
C ARG A 430 58.68 2.41 14.29
N LYS A 431 59.19 3.08 13.26
CA LYS A 431 60.44 2.72 12.59
C LYS A 431 61.63 2.82 13.56
N LEU A 432 61.75 3.93 14.29
CA LEU A 432 62.81 4.14 15.30
C LEU A 432 62.72 3.10 16.42
N LEU A 433 61.51 2.77 16.88
CA LEU A 433 61.29 1.74 17.88
C LEU A 433 61.76 0.37 17.39
N ILE A 434 61.52 0.02 16.12
CA ILE A 434 61.98 -1.23 15.50
C ILE A 434 63.51 -1.23 15.32
N GLU A 435 64.09 -0.12 14.87
CA GLU A 435 65.52 -0.02 14.53
C GLU A 435 66.43 0.01 15.77
N HIS A 436 66.02 0.73 16.81
CA HIS A 436 66.84 0.94 18.02
C HIS A 436 66.42 0.07 19.20
N ASN A 437 65.20 -0.49 19.18
CA ASN A 437 64.62 -1.27 20.27
C ASN A 437 64.78 -0.62 21.65
N ASP A 438 64.70 0.71 21.69
CA ASP A 438 64.79 1.51 22.91
C ASP A 438 63.56 2.40 22.99
N ALA A 439 62.73 2.10 23.99
CA ALA A 439 61.49 2.82 24.21
C ALA A 439 61.71 4.24 24.77
N GLU A 440 62.83 4.50 25.45
CA GLU A 440 63.12 5.84 26.01
C GLU A 440 63.35 6.87 24.91
N LEU A 441 63.93 6.47 23.78
CA LEU A 441 64.23 7.36 22.65
C LEU A 441 62.98 7.96 21.98
N VAL A 442 61.80 7.34 22.12
CA VAL A 442 60.59 7.71 21.37
C VAL A 442 59.43 8.16 22.25
N VAL A 443 59.55 8.11 23.59
CA VAL A 443 58.45 8.46 24.52
C VAL A 443 58.05 9.93 24.42
N ASP A 444 59.02 10.83 24.30
CA ASP A 444 58.73 12.27 24.19
C ASP A 444 58.04 12.59 22.85
N ASP A 445 58.48 11.95 21.76
CA ASP A 445 57.85 12.08 20.44
C ASP A 445 56.41 11.54 20.42
N VAL A 446 56.15 10.43 21.13
CA VAL A 446 54.81 9.84 21.28
C VAL A 446 53.88 10.77 22.05
N ASN A 447 54.34 11.32 23.17
CA ASN A 447 53.57 12.28 23.97
C ASN A 447 53.29 13.56 23.17
N LYS A 448 54.27 14.03 22.40
CA LYS A 448 54.11 15.19 21.52
C LYS A 448 53.03 14.96 20.45
N VAL A 449 53.07 13.82 19.76
CA VAL A 449 52.06 13.48 18.74
C VAL A 449 50.68 13.26 19.37
N GLU A 450 50.61 12.65 20.55
CA GLU A 450 49.34 12.51 21.30
C GLU A 450 48.74 13.88 21.63
N GLN A 451 49.56 14.82 22.11
CA GLN A 451 49.12 16.18 22.39
C GLN A 451 48.66 16.90 21.11
N GLU A 452 49.40 16.75 20.00
CA GLU A 452 48.99 17.28 18.69
C GLU A 452 47.62 16.73 18.26
N ILE A 453 47.36 15.42 18.46
CA ILE A 453 46.06 14.79 18.15
C ILE A 453 44.94 15.32 19.07
N ILE A 454 45.22 15.53 20.36
CA ILE A 454 44.25 16.06 21.33
C ILE A 454 43.93 17.52 21.00
N ASP A 455 44.93 18.35 20.74
CA ASP A 455 44.76 19.77 20.41
C ASP A 455 44.02 19.94 19.08
N PHE A 456 44.29 19.06 18.11
CA PHE A 456 43.59 19.04 16.83
C PHE A 456 42.07 18.79 16.98
N GLN A 457 41.62 18.10 18.03
CA GLN A 457 40.19 17.93 18.31
C GLN A 457 39.48 19.28 18.48
N GLN A 458 40.18 20.30 18.98
CA GLN A 458 39.61 21.64 19.15
C GLN A 458 39.51 22.42 17.84
N GLN A 459 40.28 22.03 16.82
CA GLN A 459 40.33 22.62 15.49
C GLN A 459 39.32 21.97 14.52
N LEU A 460 38.85 20.75 14.84
CA LEU A 460 37.72 20.17 14.14
C LEU A 460 36.48 21.07 14.31
N PRO A 461 35.68 21.26 13.24
CA PRO A 461 34.51 22.12 13.32
C PRO A 461 33.57 21.66 14.46
N LYS A 462 33.40 22.53 15.46
CA LYS A 462 32.54 22.33 16.65
C LYS A 462 31.10 22.81 16.45
N ASN A 463 30.81 23.44 15.31
CA ASN A 463 29.53 24.14 15.12
C ASN A 463 28.33 23.18 15.16
N ASP A 464 27.17 23.76 15.50
CA ASP A 464 25.84 23.19 15.76
C ASP A 464 25.28 22.18 14.71
N ASN A 465 26.04 21.88 13.65
CA ASN A 465 25.79 20.85 12.65
C ASN A 465 26.66 19.61 12.91
N GLU A 466 26.51 18.99 14.08
CA GLU A 466 27.20 17.72 14.43
C GLU A 466 26.88 16.57 13.47
N ASP A 467 25.86 16.74 12.60
CA ASP A 467 25.30 15.70 11.77
C ASP A 467 25.77 15.64 10.31
N THR A 468 26.62 16.58 9.85
CA THR A 468 27.12 16.55 8.46
C THR A 468 27.99 15.32 8.18
N ALA A 469 27.86 14.75 6.99
CA ALA A 469 28.66 13.60 6.55
C ALA A 469 30.16 13.94 6.53
N LEU A 470 30.50 15.18 6.19
CA LEU A 470 31.87 15.70 6.19
C LEU A 470 32.49 15.72 7.61
N SER A 471 31.76 16.27 8.59
CA SER A 471 32.20 16.28 9.99
C SER A 471 32.40 14.87 10.53
N LYS A 472 31.46 13.96 10.25
CA LYS A 472 31.56 12.54 10.62
C LYS A 472 32.79 11.87 10.02
N ALA A 473 33.09 12.12 8.74
CA ALA A 473 34.27 11.57 8.07
C ALA A 473 35.59 12.07 8.70
N LEU A 474 35.67 13.36 9.05
CA LEU A 474 36.85 13.93 9.72
C LEU A 474 37.02 13.40 11.15
N ARG A 475 35.94 13.35 11.95
CA ARG A 475 35.95 12.76 13.30
C ARG A 475 36.37 11.28 13.26
N GLN A 476 35.90 10.51 12.29
CA GLN A 476 36.32 9.11 12.13
C GLN A 476 37.83 8.98 11.85
N LYS A 477 38.40 9.87 11.03
CA LYS A 477 39.86 9.89 10.79
C LYS A 477 40.63 10.28 12.05
N HIS A 478 40.13 11.24 12.84
CA HIS A 478 40.72 11.63 14.13
C HIS A 478 40.70 10.48 15.16
N ILE A 479 39.57 9.78 15.32
CA ILE A 479 39.46 8.61 16.20
C ILE A 479 40.49 7.54 15.83
N LYS A 480 40.69 7.27 14.52
CA LYS A 480 41.72 6.32 14.08
C LYS A 480 43.14 6.76 14.47
N LEU A 481 43.44 8.06 14.50
CA LEU A 481 44.74 8.56 14.96
C LEU A 481 44.91 8.31 16.47
N LEU A 482 43.88 8.62 17.27
CA LEU A 482 43.85 8.34 18.71
C LEU A 482 44.07 6.86 19.02
N ASP A 483 43.39 5.96 18.30
CA ASP A 483 43.57 4.52 18.48
C ASP A 483 45.00 4.09 18.10
N THR A 484 45.55 4.66 17.02
CA THR A 484 46.89 4.33 16.53
C THR A 484 47.97 4.74 17.53
N ILE A 485 47.90 5.96 18.09
CA ILE A 485 48.87 6.44 19.08
C ILE A 485 48.72 5.70 20.42
N ARG A 486 47.48 5.38 20.82
CA ARG A 486 47.22 4.55 22.01
C ARG A 486 47.84 3.17 21.89
N ASN A 487 47.71 2.52 20.73
CA ASN A 487 48.33 1.23 20.46
C ASN A 487 49.88 1.32 20.51
N ILE A 488 50.47 2.41 20.02
CA ILE A 488 51.92 2.64 20.15
C ILE A 488 52.31 2.78 21.63
N LYS A 489 51.55 3.53 22.44
CA LYS A 489 51.80 3.67 23.89
C LYS A 489 51.73 2.34 24.64
N ILE A 490 50.74 1.50 24.30
CA ILE A 490 50.61 0.15 24.87
C ILE A 490 51.86 -0.67 24.52
N ALA A 491 52.23 -0.73 23.24
CA ALA A 491 53.43 -1.45 22.79
C ALA A 491 54.73 -0.93 23.45
N LEU A 492 54.85 0.37 23.68
CA LEU A 492 56.00 0.96 24.39
C LEU A 492 56.04 0.57 25.86
N SER A 493 54.89 0.55 26.53
CA SER A 493 54.80 0.10 27.92
C SER A 493 55.19 -1.38 28.06
N GLU A 494 54.78 -2.21 27.10
CA GLU A 494 55.15 -3.62 27.03
C GLU A 494 56.64 -3.82 26.73
N ASN A 495 57.21 -3.06 25.78
CA ASN A 495 58.64 -3.15 25.44
C ASN A 495 59.54 -2.66 26.60
N ARG A 496 59.16 -1.59 27.31
CA ARG A 496 59.84 -1.16 28.54
C ARG A 496 59.86 -2.24 29.62
N LEU A 497 58.74 -2.94 29.82
CA LEU A 497 58.67 -4.07 30.76
C LEU A 497 59.60 -5.21 30.34
N GLN A 498 59.71 -5.48 29.03
CA GLN A 498 60.64 -6.47 28.49
C GLN A 498 62.11 -6.05 28.71
N MET A 499 62.51 -4.82 28.40
CA MET A 499 63.87 -4.29 28.60
C MET A 499 64.28 -4.17 30.09
N ALA A 500 63.40 -3.70 30.96
CA ALA A 500 63.66 -3.60 32.40
C ALA A 500 63.93 -4.98 33.04
N ALA A 501 63.28 -6.02 32.50
CA ALA A 501 63.53 -7.40 32.90
C ALA A 501 64.87 -7.97 32.38
N TYR A 502 65.46 -7.38 31.33
CA TYR A 502 66.79 -7.74 30.81
C TYR A 502 67.95 -7.07 31.60
N LEU A 503 67.72 -5.92 32.23
CA LEU A 503 68.79 -5.08 32.82
C LEU A 503 68.96 -5.20 34.35
N SER A 504 68.16 -6.01 35.05
CA SER A 504 68.31 -6.21 36.50
C SER A 504 69.39 -7.26 36.84
N PRO A 505 70.42 -6.95 37.66
CA PRO A 505 71.59 -7.83 37.87
C PRO A 505 71.36 -9.11 38.70
N SER A 506 70.12 -9.42 39.10
CA SER A 506 69.85 -10.45 40.11
C SER A 506 68.85 -11.53 39.69
N SER A 507 68.44 -11.62 38.42
CA SER A 507 67.36 -12.53 38.03
C SER A 507 67.82 -13.80 37.32
N PRO A 508 67.39 -15.01 37.76
CA PRO A 508 67.69 -16.30 37.13
C PRO A 508 66.91 -16.57 35.81
N SER A 509 66.29 -15.56 35.21
CA SER A 509 65.35 -15.67 34.08
C SER A 509 65.85 -14.94 32.83
N SER A 510 66.73 -15.57 32.07
CA SER A 510 67.10 -15.14 30.70
C SER A 510 65.97 -15.48 29.71
N PRO A 511 65.55 -14.58 28.79
CA PRO A 511 64.28 -14.69 28.06
C PRO A 511 64.47 -15.20 26.62
N THR A 512 64.92 -16.44 26.47
CA THR A 512 64.68 -17.20 25.22
C THR A 512 64.02 -18.55 25.46
N SER A 513 63.51 -18.78 26.67
CA SER A 513 62.75 -19.98 27.01
C SER A 513 61.32 -19.61 27.34
N SER A 514 60.37 -20.30 26.73
CA SER A 514 58.94 -20.25 27.06
C SER A 514 58.61 -20.56 28.53
N ALA A 515 59.59 -20.94 29.34
CA ALA A 515 59.47 -21.01 30.79
C ALA A 515 59.35 -19.61 31.43
N SER A 516 60.02 -18.57 30.93
CA SER A 516 60.02 -17.25 31.57
C SER A 516 58.72 -16.46 31.39
N GLU A 517 58.03 -16.66 30.28
CA GLU A 517 56.75 -15.99 29.99
C GLU A 517 55.63 -16.53 30.90
N PHE A 518 55.57 -17.85 31.06
CA PHE A 518 54.61 -18.50 31.97
C PHE A 518 54.80 -18.08 33.43
N ASP A 519 56.06 -18.00 33.90
CA ASP A 519 56.33 -17.61 35.29
C ASP A 519 56.00 -16.14 35.55
N ARG A 520 56.27 -15.24 34.59
CA ARG A 520 55.92 -13.82 34.68
C ARG A 520 54.40 -13.62 34.73
N LEU A 521 53.67 -14.22 33.78
CA LEU A 521 52.21 -14.15 33.75
C LEU A 521 51.60 -14.76 35.01
N SER A 522 52.13 -15.89 35.50
CA SER A 522 51.64 -16.53 36.73
C SER A 522 51.76 -15.65 37.97
N ILE A 523 52.82 -14.86 38.08
CA ILE A 523 53.03 -13.94 39.21
C ILE A 523 52.05 -12.77 39.14
N ASP A 524 51.91 -12.16 37.97
CA ASP A 524 51.04 -10.99 37.79
C ASP A 524 49.56 -11.34 37.96
N ILE A 525 49.16 -12.52 37.48
CA ILE A 525 47.83 -13.08 37.69
C ILE A 525 47.59 -13.33 39.18
N SER A 526 48.52 -13.98 39.88
CA SER A 526 48.40 -14.22 41.32
C SER A 526 48.17 -12.91 42.08
N LYS A 527 48.98 -11.87 41.81
CA LYS A 527 48.83 -10.55 42.46
C LYS A 527 47.47 -9.91 42.20
N ARG A 528 46.95 -10.01 40.97
CA ARG A 528 45.64 -9.46 40.62
C ARG A 528 44.50 -10.24 41.28
N LEU A 529 44.59 -11.57 41.30
CA LEU A 529 43.62 -12.42 41.98
C LEU A 529 43.61 -12.16 43.49
N ASP A 530 44.79 -12.01 44.11
CA ASP A 530 44.91 -11.68 45.53
C ASP A 530 44.30 -10.31 45.85
N ASN A 531 44.49 -9.32 44.98
CA ASN A 531 43.86 -8.00 45.11
C ASN A 531 42.33 -8.08 45.02
N PHE A 532 41.79 -8.78 44.01
CA PHE A 532 40.34 -8.99 43.90
C PHE A 532 39.79 -9.72 45.11
N HIS A 533 40.46 -10.78 45.56
CA HIS A 533 40.06 -11.53 46.74
C HIS A 533 40.03 -10.64 47.99
N ALA A 534 41.07 -9.83 48.23
CA ALA A 534 41.12 -8.90 49.36
C ALA A 534 39.98 -7.86 49.33
N ARG A 535 39.58 -7.39 48.14
CA ARG A 535 38.47 -6.44 47.97
C ARG A 535 37.08 -7.09 48.13
N LEU A 536 36.95 -8.41 47.93
CA LEU A 536 35.66 -9.12 47.88
C LEU A 536 35.39 -10.03 49.08
N VAL A 537 36.41 -10.43 49.83
CA VAL A 537 36.29 -11.39 50.94
C VAL A 537 35.30 -10.91 52.01
N SER A 538 35.26 -9.61 52.26
CA SER A 538 34.37 -8.99 53.24
C SER A 538 33.04 -8.57 52.61
N PRO A 539 31.89 -8.81 53.27
CA PRO A 539 30.59 -8.29 52.84
C PRO A 539 30.57 -6.75 52.77
N PRO A 540 29.58 -6.14 52.10
CA PRO A 540 29.40 -4.69 52.10
C PRO A 540 29.25 -4.17 53.54
N THR A 541 30.20 -3.34 53.96
CA THR A 541 30.25 -2.72 55.29
C THR A 541 30.64 -1.27 55.15
N TYR A 542 30.06 -0.39 55.96
CA TYR A 542 30.44 1.03 56.04
C TYR A 542 30.98 1.34 57.43
N MET A 543 31.78 2.40 57.51
CA MET A 543 32.35 2.87 58.77
C MET A 543 31.39 3.86 59.40
N ILE A 544 31.17 3.75 60.71
CA ILE A 544 30.51 4.79 61.50
C ILE A 544 31.58 5.45 62.36
N ASP A 545 31.68 6.78 62.28
CA ASP A 545 32.52 7.55 63.18
C ASP A 545 31.96 7.42 64.60
N SER A 546 32.80 7.01 65.54
CA SER A 546 32.41 7.00 66.95
C SER A 546 32.43 8.44 67.47
N ASP A 547 31.45 8.82 68.30
CA ASP A 547 31.41 10.15 68.94
C ASP A 547 32.53 10.32 70.00
N SER A 548 33.44 9.35 70.14
CA SER A 548 34.53 9.33 71.12
C SER A 548 35.88 9.44 70.42
N GLU A 549 36.68 10.46 70.77
CA GLU A 549 38.00 10.73 70.16
C GLU A 549 39.04 9.61 70.35
N ASN A 550 38.74 8.54 71.10
CA ASN A 550 39.66 7.44 71.41
C ASN A 550 39.18 6.05 70.96
N GLU A 551 38.07 5.94 70.20
CA GLU A 551 37.59 4.65 69.69
C GLU A 551 37.77 4.55 68.16
N GLU A 552 38.39 3.45 67.71
CA GLU A 552 38.52 3.14 66.29
C GLU A 552 37.12 3.05 65.65
N PRO A 553 36.95 3.57 64.42
CA PRO A 553 35.65 3.59 63.76
C PRO A 553 35.08 2.17 63.61
N GLU A 554 33.81 2.00 63.94
CA GLU A 554 33.17 0.68 63.97
C GLU A 554 32.68 0.30 62.57
N ARG A 555 32.97 -0.93 62.14
CA ARG A 555 32.54 -1.46 60.85
C ARG A 555 31.16 -2.08 60.99
N VAL A 556 30.14 -1.45 60.40
CA VAL A 556 28.74 -1.88 60.49
C VAL A 556 28.29 -2.60 59.22
N HIS A 557 27.50 -3.67 59.40
CA HIS A 557 26.99 -4.49 58.30
C HIS A 557 26.04 -3.68 57.40
N GLY A 558 26.10 -3.90 56.08
CA GLY A 558 25.34 -3.12 55.10
C GLY A 558 23.80 -3.21 55.16
N LEU A 559 23.22 -3.96 56.11
CA LEU A 559 21.77 -4.03 56.30
C LEU A 559 21.19 -2.76 56.95
N THR A 560 22.03 -1.92 57.55
CA THR A 560 21.64 -0.62 58.15
C THR A 560 22.02 0.58 57.29
N CYS A 561 22.38 0.36 56.01
CA CYS A 561 22.80 1.41 55.09
C CYS A 561 21.70 2.45 54.79
N ASN A 562 22.15 3.70 54.58
CA ASN A 562 21.35 4.72 53.93
C ASN A 562 21.49 4.62 52.40
N ASP A 563 20.82 5.51 51.68
CA ASP A 563 20.80 5.46 50.22
C ASP A 563 22.16 5.82 49.60
N ASP A 564 22.91 6.72 50.23
CA ASP A 564 24.24 7.14 49.77
C ASP A 564 25.23 5.97 49.85
N HIS A 565 25.23 5.21 50.94
CA HIS A 565 26.07 4.00 51.07
C HIS A 565 25.73 2.94 50.02
N ILE A 566 24.47 2.82 49.60
CA ILE A 566 24.05 1.89 48.55
C ILE A 566 24.57 2.33 47.19
N VAL A 567 24.58 3.64 46.91
CA VAL A 567 25.17 4.21 45.70
C VAL A 567 26.67 3.93 45.67
N ASP A 568 27.38 4.22 46.77
CA ASP A 568 28.82 3.97 46.90
C ASP A 568 29.17 2.50 46.70
N PHE A 569 28.44 1.58 47.33
CA PHE A 569 28.65 0.15 47.11
C PHE A 569 28.36 -0.29 45.68
N THR A 570 27.33 0.28 45.04
CA THR A 570 27.02 -0.02 43.64
C THR A 570 28.15 0.40 42.71
N GLU A 571 28.75 1.57 42.96
CA GLU A 571 29.89 2.05 42.19
C GLU A 571 31.15 1.21 42.44
N ILE A 572 31.47 0.93 43.71
CA ILE A 572 32.67 0.14 44.08
C ILE A 572 32.60 -1.27 43.48
N TYR A 573 31.49 -1.99 43.69
CA TYR A 573 31.36 -3.36 43.17
C TYR A 573 31.18 -3.38 41.65
N GLY A 574 30.52 -2.39 41.06
CA GLY A 574 30.44 -2.23 39.60
C GLY A 574 31.81 -1.98 38.95
N SER A 575 32.67 -1.20 39.62
CA SER A 575 34.07 -1.00 39.20
C SER A 575 34.88 -2.29 39.31
N ILE A 576 34.78 -3.01 40.45
CA ILE A 576 35.46 -4.30 40.64
C ILE A 576 35.03 -5.32 39.58
N GLU A 577 33.73 -5.41 39.29
CA GLU A 577 33.19 -6.34 38.28
C GLU A 577 33.71 -5.99 36.87
N SER A 578 33.77 -4.70 36.53
CA SER A 578 34.30 -4.23 35.26
C SER A 578 35.80 -4.51 35.12
N GLU A 579 36.57 -4.29 36.19
CA GLU A 579 37.99 -4.64 36.27
C GLU A 579 38.21 -6.16 36.12
N LEU A 580 37.37 -6.98 36.78
CA LEU A 580 37.43 -8.44 36.72
C LEU A 580 37.09 -8.97 35.32
N LEU A 581 36.07 -8.41 34.66
CA LEU A 581 35.72 -8.74 33.29
C LEU A 581 36.82 -8.35 32.30
N SER A 582 37.45 -7.19 32.50
CA SER A 582 38.60 -6.75 31.70
C SER A 582 39.79 -7.69 31.88
N PHE A 583 40.09 -8.07 33.13
CA PHE A 583 41.13 -9.04 33.46
C PHE A 583 40.86 -10.42 32.82
N GLU A 584 39.61 -10.91 32.89
CA GLU A 584 39.20 -12.17 32.28
C GLU A 584 39.36 -12.17 30.75
N ARG A 585 39.07 -11.04 30.09
CA ARG A 585 39.13 -10.93 28.62
C ARG A 585 40.53 -10.66 28.07
N SER A 586 41.48 -10.26 28.92
CA SER A 586 42.85 -9.91 28.53
C SER A 586 43.85 -10.90 29.11
N LEU A 587 44.37 -10.59 30.29
CA LEU A 587 45.45 -11.33 30.93
C LEU A 587 45.11 -12.79 31.20
N TRP A 588 43.86 -13.12 31.53
CA TRP A 588 43.45 -14.51 31.74
C TRP A 588 43.44 -15.32 30.44
N VAL A 589 43.02 -14.73 29.31
CA VAL A 589 43.08 -15.37 27.99
C VAL A 589 44.52 -15.56 27.53
N GLU A 590 45.35 -14.52 27.69
CA GLU A 590 46.78 -14.58 27.36
C GLU A 590 47.51 -15.65 28.16
N PHE A 591 47.16 -15.81 29.45
CA PHE A 591 47.63 -16.88 30.29
C PHE A 591 47.30 -18.25 29.71
N TRP A 592 46.03 -18.50 29.35
CA TRP A 592 45.62 -19.79 28.78
C TRP A 592 46.35 -20.16 27.50
N VAL A 593 46.59 -19.19 26.62
CA VAL A 593 47.36 -19.41 25.39
C VAL A 593 48.82 -19.80 25.70
N THR A 594 49.41 -19.18 26.72
CA THR A 594 50.81 -19.43 27.12
C THR A 594 50.95 -20.72 27.93
N CYS A 595 49.92 -21.09 28.70
CA CYS A 595 49.87 -22.27 29.55
C CYS A 595 50.04 -23.58 28.80
N GLU A 596 49.45 -23.74 27.61
CA GLU A 596 49.55 -24.97 26.82
C GLU A 596 50.98 -25.27 26.34
N ARG A 597 51.80 -24.23 26.18
CA ARG A 597 53.23 -24.37 25.89
C ARG A 597 54.00 -24.76 27.15
N ALA A 598 53.68 -24.15 28.30
CA ALA A 598 54.31 -24.46 29.58
C ALA A 598 53.99 -25.89 30.07
N LYS A 599 52.73 -26.34 29.95
CA LYS A 599 52.30 -27.72 30.25
C LYS A 599 53.09 -28.75 29.46
N ARG A 600 53.35 -28.52 28.17
CA ARG A 600 54.15 -29.42 27.33
C ARG A 600 55.62 -29.51 27.74
N ILE A 601 56.18 -28.45 28.31
CA ILE A 601 57.62 -28.37 28.64
C ILE A 601 57.90 -28.81 30.09
N ARG A 602 57.06 -28.41 31.06
CA ARG A 602 57.26 -28.62 32.50
C ARG A 602 56.31 -29.67 33.11
N GLY A 603 55.31 -30.14 32.36
CA GLY A 603 54.39 -31.18 32.81
C GLY A 603 53.65 -30.81 34.09
N GLN A 604 53.77 -31.66 35.12
CA GLN A 604 52.99 -31.59 36.36
C GLN A 604 53.19 -30.30 37.17
N GLU A 605 54.38 -29.70 37.14
CA GLU A 605 54.67 -28.47 37.88
C GLU A 605 53.82 -27.29 37.36
N ALA A 606 53.81 -27.08 36.05
CA ALA A 606 53.00 -26.05 35.42
C ALA A 606 51.50 -26.36 35.56
N THR A 607 51.09 -27.63 35.46
CA THR A 607 49.70 -28.02 35.71
C THR A 607 49.25 -27.72 37.13
N GLY A 608 50.09 -27.97 38.15
CA GLY A 608 49.80 -27.63 39.54
C GLY A 608 49.56 -26.14 39.73
N ARG A 609 50.44 -25.29 39.21
CA ARG A 609 50.31 -23.83 39.32
C ARG A 609 49.10 -23.28 38.57
N ILE A 610 48.78 -23.83 37.41
CA ILE A 610 47.58 -23.44 36.64
C ILE A 610 46.32 -23.76 37.43
N ASN A 611 46.24 -24.96 38.00
CA ASN A 611 45.09 -25.38 38.79
C ASN A 611 44.90 -24.52 40.05
N GLU A 612 46.00 -24.12 40.71
CA GLU A 612 45.94 -23.18 41.84
C GLU A 612 45.34 -21.83 41.42
N LEU A 613 45.86 -21.22 40.34
CA LEU A 613 45.38 -19.93 39.86
C LEU A 613 43.93 -20.00 39.36
N GLU A 614 43.54 -21.10 38.71
CA GLU A 614 42.16 -21.34 38.27
C GLU A 614 41.21 -21.50 39.46
N THR A 615 41.65 -22.19 40.52
CA THR A 615 40.87 -22.32 41.76
C THR A 615 40.66 -20.96 42.40
N THR A 616 41.70 -20.14 42.54
CA THR A 616 41.60 -18.79 43.10
C THR A 616 40.75 -17.87 42.23
N PHE A 617 40.84 -17.97 40.91
CA PHE A 617 40.00 -17.16 40.02
C PHE A 617 38.52 -17.52 40.14
N ASN A 618 38.20 -18.82 40.18
CA ASN A 618 36.83 -19.29 40.38
C ASN A 618 36.28 -18.83 41.74
N GLU A 619 37.13 -18.80 42.77
CA GLU A 619 36.77 -18.27 44.09
C GLU A 619 36.45 -16.77 44.03
N VAL A 620 37.28 -15.96 43.35
CA VAL A 620 37.00 -14.53 43.12
C VAL A 620 35.68 -14.33 42.38
N LYS A 621 35.38 -15.11 41.34
CA LYS A 621 34.09 -15.03 40.62
C LYS A 621 32.90 -15.46 41.49
N ARG A 622 33.10 -16.38 42.43
CA ARG A 622 32.08 -16.76 43.42
C ARG A 622 31.82 -15.59 44.37
N LEU A 623 32.87 -15.02 44.95
CA LEU A 623 32.77 -13.87 45.87
C LEU A 623 32.11 -12.67 45.19
N MET A 624 32.46 -12.35 43.94
CA MET A 624 31.82 -11.25 43.20
C MET A 624 30.30 -11.45 43.07
N ARG A 625 29.86 -12.67 42.75
CA ARG A 625 28.43 -13.01 42.69
C ARG A 625 27.76 -12.91 44.06
N GLU A 626 28.44 -13.32 45.12
CA GLU A 626 27.93 -13.19 46.49
C GLU A 626 27.77 -11.73 46.89
N ARG A 627 28.77 -10.88 46.62
CA ARG A 627 28.68 -9.44 46.91
C ARG A 627 27.58 -8.74 46.11
N ASN A 628 27.39 -9.11 44.84
CA ASN A 628 26.27 -8.59 44.04
C ASN A 628 24.91 -9.03 44.59
N ASN A 629 24.79 -10.28 45.08
CA ASN A 629 23.58 -10.76 45.75
C ASN A 629 23.35 -10.03 47.08
N ASP A 630 24.39 -9.83 47.89
CA ASP A 630 24.33 -9.07 49.15
C ASP A 630 23.82 -7.65 48.88
N LEU A 631 24.34 -6.98 47.84
CA LEU A 631 23.91 -5.64 47.45
C LEU A 631 22.45 -5.61 46.98
N ALA A 632 22.00 -6.63 46.24
CA ALA A 632 20.60 -6.74 45.83
C ALA A 632 19.65 -6.93 47.03
N VAL A 633 20.05 -7.75 48.01
CA VAL A 633 19.30 -7.94 49.26
C VAL A 633 19.24 -6.64 50.06
N ILE A 634 20.35 -5.91 50.17
CA ILE A 634 20.42 -4.62 50.86
C ILE A 634 19.51 -3.59 50.17
N LYS A 635 19.56 -3.48 48.83
CA LYS A 635 18.68 -2.59 48.05
C LYS A 635 17.21 -2.88 48.30
N LYS A 636 16.82 -4.16 48.20
CA LYS A 636 15.44 -4.59 48.45
C LYS A 636 15.01 -4.31 49.90
N GLY A 637 15.88 -4.56 50.86
CA GLY A 637 15.63 -4.24 52.28
C GLY A 637 15.42 -2.74 52.51
N ARG A 638 16.20 -1.90 51.83
CA ARG A 638 16.07 -0.43 51.91
C ARG A 638 14.80 0.10 51.24
N GLU A 639 14.45 -0.41 50.07
CA GLU A 639 13.20 -0.09 49.39
C GLU A 639 11.99 -0.46 50.24
N PHE A 640 12.02 -1.65 50.85
CA PHE A 640 11.02 -2.07 51.82
C PHE A 640 10.93 -1.09 53.01
N ALA A 641 12.07 -0.72 53.61
CA ALA A 641 12.10 0.26 54.70
C ALA A 641 11.55 1.64 54.30
N LYS A 642 11.82 2.11 53.07
CA LYS A 642 11.22 3.34 52.52
C LYS A 642 9.71 3.21 52.35
N GLY A 643 9.22 2.07 51.85
CA GLY A 643 7.79 1.80 51.74
C GLY A 643 7.09 1.88 53.11
N ILE A 644 7.66 1.23 54.13
CA ILE A 644 7.16 1.30 55.50
C ILE A 644 7.18 2.73 56.06
N ALA A 645 8.25 3.50 55.80
CA ALA A 645 8.33 4.90 56.25
C ALA A 645 7.26 5.78 55.59
N ARG A 646 7.00 5.62 54.29
CA ARG A 646 5.93 6.34 53.57
C ARG A 646 4.55 6.01 54.12
N ILE A 647 4.25 4.73 54.32
CA ILE A 647 3.00 4.29 54.95
C ILE A 647 2.82 4.93 56.33
N ARG A 648 3.90 5.00 57.13
CA ARG A 648 3.88 5.65 58.44
C ARG A 648 3.60 7.15 58.32
N ASP A 649 4.29 7.86 57.43
CA ASP A 649 4.12 9.30 57.23
C ASP A 649 2.68 9.63 56.78
N GLU A 650 2.12 8.83 55.86
CA GLU A 650 0.73 8.97 55.42
C GLU A 650 -0.28 8.64 56.52
N LEU A 651 -0.03 7.59 57.30
CA LEU A 651 -0.83 7.27 58.47
C LEU A 651 -0.81 8.42 59.49
N ASP A 652 0.34 9.06 59.73
CA ASP A 652 0.47 10.23 60.60
C ASP A 652 -0.26 11.46 60.04
N VAL A 653 -0.26 11.65 58.71
CA VAL A 653 -1.07 12.69 58.03
C VAL A 653 -2.56 12.43 58.21
N VAL A 654 -3.02 11.20 57.99
CA VAL A 654 -4.42 10.79 58.18
C VAL A 654 -4.84 10.97 59.64
N LYS A 655 -4.02 10.52 60.60
CA LYS A 655 -4.24 10.71 62.04
C LYS A 655 -4.27 12.19 62.43
N GLY A 656 -3.42 13.01 61.83
CA GLY A 656 -3.39 14.46 62.03
C GLY A 656 -4.67 15.13 61.53
N LYS A 657 -5.18 14.74 60.35
CA LYS A 657 -6.46 15.24 59.80
C LYS A 657 -7.65 14.84 60.69
N MET A 658 -7.69 13.60 61.16
CA MET A 658 -8.72 13.12 62.11
C MET A 658 -8.68 13.87 63.45
N SER A 659 -7.49 14.09 64.00
CA SER A 659 -7.32 14.80 65.29
C SER A 659 -7.73 16.27 65.22
N ARG A 660 -7.71 16.88 64.02
CA ARG A 660 -8.12 18.27 63.76
C ARG A 660 -9.60 18.41 63.37
N GLY A 661 -10.37 17.32 63.35
CA GLY A 661 -11.79 17.33 62.99
C GLY A 661 -12.08 17.67 61.51
N GLN A 662 -11.09 17.55 60.63
CA GLN A 662 -11.26 17.73 59.18
C GLN A 662 -11.76 16.43 58.56
N ALA A 663 -12.66 16.51 57.57
CA ALA A 663 -13.12 15.35 56.83
C ALA A 663 -11.93 14.71 56.09
N THR A 664 -11.60 13.46 56.42
CA THR A 664 -10.70 12.62 55.61
C THR A 664 -11.37 12.35 54.28
N THR A 665 -10.81 12.88 53.19
CA THR A 665 -11.32 12.63 51.84
C THR A 665 -11.00 11.19 51.42
N ASP A 666 -11.89 10.56 50.64
CA ASP A 666 -11.70 9.19 50.13
C ASP A 666 -10.34 9.01 49.42
N SER A 667 -9.79 10.06 48.79
CA SER A 667 -8.47 9.99 48.15
C SER A 667 -7.30 9.77 49.12
N SER A 668 -7.34 10.31 50.35
CA SER A 668 -6.25 10.11 51.32
C SER A 668 -6.26 8.71 51.94
N ILE A 669 -7.42 8.05 51.94
CA ILE A 669 -7.55 6.65 52.37
C ILE A 669 -7.17 5.73 51.21
N GLN A 670 -7.56 6.09 49.98
CA GLN A 670 -7.20 5.37 48.76
C GLN A 670 -5.70 5.41 48.47
N GLU A 671 -5.02 6.54 48.66
CA GLU A 671 -3.55 6.66 48.57
C GLU A 671 -2.84 5.76 49.60
N LEU A 672 -3.33 5.72 50.86
CA LEU A 672 -2.79 4.83 51.88
C LEU A 672 -2.99 3.35 51.54
N ASP A 673 -4.17 2.97 51.02
CA ASP A 673 -4.45 1.61 50.57
C ASP A 673 -3.58 1.22 49.37
N GLU A 674 -3.34 2.12 48.41
CA GLU A 674 -2.44 1.91 47.27
C GLU A 674 -0.99 1.68 47.74
N HIS A 675 -0.48 2.49 48.66
CA HIS A 675 0.86 2.31 49.22
C HIS A 675 0.99 1.06 50.11
N MET A 676 -0.07 0.64 50.81
CA MET A 676 -0.11 -0.64 51.53
C MET A 676 -0.14 -1.86 50.59
N VAL A 677 -0.72 -1.72 49.40
CA VAL A 677 -0.71 -2.75 48.34
C VAL A 677 0.66 -2.82 47.67
N GLU A 678 1.31 -1.68 47.39
CA GLU A 678 2.67 -1.63 46.81
C GLU A 678 3.76 -2.18 47.75
N ALA A 679 3.55 -2.16 49.07
CA ALA A 679 4.51 -2.64 50.06
C ALA A 679 4.45 -4.17 50.34
N LYS A 680 3.53 -4.91 49.72
CA LYS A 680 3.48 -6.40 49.75
C LYS A 680 4.42 -7.01 48.72
#